data_AF-A0A5C6S066-F1
#
_entry.id   AF-A0A5C6S066-F1
#
_cell.length_a   1.000
_cell.length_b   1.000
_cell.length_c   1.000
_cell.angle_alpha   90.00
_cell.angle_beta   90.00
_cell.angle_gamma   90.00
#
_symmetry.space_group_name_H-M   'P 1'
#
loop_
_entity.id
_entity.type
_entity.pdbx_description
1 polymer ?
#
loop_
_entity_poly.entity_id
_entity_poly.type
_entity_poly.pdbx_seq_one_letter_code
_entity_poly.pdbx_strand_id
1 'polypeptide(L)'
;MPLSIPYLYTYRVPRELTNEVIVGQRVVVQFGRGRKLYSALIKKIHNQPPKAYEAKYIDSILDDQPLVNQKQLKHWDWIADYYLSNLGEVYSAALPGALKLASETKIVLNADFAGDYLEDLTDKEYQVYEALSIRNVLSLSEIAELLFIKYTHKVVKGLIDKKVVIVEEELKRKFKPKVVQYVRLTENANNEKNLEKLFEELSKAPKQLELLMKFIQLSERYQEQPKEVNKIVLQKAVNATSSVITQLVKKNIFEVYDVVANRLDDYGNEIIGFNQLNEDQEKATVEIKNHFKEKDVVLLHGVTGSGKTEIYIKLIQEALAEGNQVLYLLPEIALTTQLIIRLQKVFGDVIGVYHSKFNENERVEVWNQVLNFEQTKSSKYQVVMGARSAMFLPFSNLGLVIVDEEHENTFKQYDPAPRYNARDSSIVLANIHKAKILMGSATPSIENYWNAQQGKFGLVELKKRHGGVQMPEILCADIKEATRKKKMKSHFSPLLMEQMEEAFKNKEQVILFQNRRGYAPFMICEECGHVPECNNCDVSLTYHKFSNQLRCHYCGQHKKMPNACGACGSTRVTLKGFGTEQIEEELAIYFPKIKVARMDADSTRSKNAYHQLITDFEEGNIDVLVGTQMVTKGLDFNNVTLVGILNADTMLNFPDFRAFERAYQMMSQVSGRAGRKVKRGKVIIQTYDPYHRIIRQVIEHDYLGMYNNELIERKQFNYPPFHRLIHFSLKHRDKDMLNAGASEFTYQLQQKFGSRVLGPEFPVISRIKNYYHKNVLLKIEREGSISSTRKIITEIKNNFESFSEYKSVKITIDVDPM
;
A
#
# COMPACT_ATOMS: atom_id res chain seq x y z
N MET A 1 17.01 18.86 0.82
CA MET A 1 17.74 17.75 1.46
C MET A 1 16.74 16.86 2.19
N PRO A 2 16.96 15.53 2.28
CA PRO A 2 16.11 14.57 2.99
C PRO A 2 16.28 14.65 4.51
N LEU A 3 16.22 15.86 5.06
CA LEU A 3 16.43 16.15 6.47
C LEU A 3 15.19 16.84 7.03
N SER A 4 14.84 16.53 8.27
CA SER A 4 13.75 17.20 8.97
C SER A 4 14.23 18.55 9.51
N ILE A 5 14.43 19.50 8.59
CA ILE A 5 14.83 20.88 8.87
C ILE A 5 13.85 21.86 8.20
N PRO A 6 13.53 22.98 8.86
CA PRO A 6 12.46 23.88 8.42
C PRO A 6 12.84 24.76 7.23
N TYR A 7 14.14 24.97 6.98
CA TYR A 7 14.62 25.91 5.96
C TYR A 7 15.28 25.21 4.77
N LEU A 8 15.21 25.90 3.62
CA LEU A 8 16.05 25.62 2.47
C LEU A 8 17.44 26.21 2.70
N TYR A 9 18.45 25.59 2.10
CA TYR A 9 19.83 26.04 2.17
C TYR A 9 20.31 26.43 0.77
N THR A 10 21.03 27.54 0.71
CA THR A 10 21.59 28.14 -0.50
C THR A 10 23.03 27.69 -0.65
N TYR A 11 23.37 27.23 -1.84
CA TYR A 11 24.71 26.81 -2.23
C TYR A 11 25.14 27.62 -3.46
N ARG A 12 26.45 27.86 -3.59
CA ARG A 12 27.04 28.48 -4.77
C ARG A 12 27.15 27.44 -5.89
N VAL A 13 26.85 27.84 -7.11
CA VAL A 13 27.07 27.00 -8.29
C VAL A 13 28.49 27.25 -8.80
N PRO A 14 29.34 26.21 -8.96
CA PRO A 14 30.63 26.34 -9.63
C PRO A 14 30.45 26.88 -11.06
N ARG A 15 31.41 27.67 -11.57
CA ARG A 15 31.32 28.26 -12.92
C ARG A 15 31.05 27.21 -14.01
N GLU A 16 31.72 26.07 -13.90
CA GLU A 16 31.59 24.93 -14.81
C GLU A 16 30.16 24.39 -14.90
N LEU A 17 29.43 24.38 -13.78
CA LEU A 17 28.08 23.81 -13.70
C LEU A 17 26.96 24.82 -13.99
N THR A 18 27.30 26.09 -14.27
CA THR A 18 26.29 27.19 -14.31
C THR A 18 25.23 26.97 -15.39
N ASN A 19 25.60 26.33 -16.51
CA ASN A 19 24.69 26.06 -17.63
C ASN A 19 23.93 24.72 -17.48
N GLU A 20 24.31 23.87 -16.53
CA GLU A 20 23.74 22.53 -16.34
C GLU A 20 22.71 22.47 -15.21
N VAL A 21 22.75 23.43 -14.28
CA VAL A 21 21.87 23.44 -13.11
C VAL A 21 20.44 23.83 -13.49
N ILE A 22 19.51 22.91 -13.28
CA ILE A 22 18.08 23.07 -13.53
C ILE A 22 17.29 22.78 -12.25
N VAL A 23 16.22 23.53 -12.01
CA VAL A 23 15.28 23.26 -10.92
C VAL A 23 14.71 21.85 -11.06
N GLY A 24 14.71 21.08 -9.97
CA GLY A 24 14.24 19.69 -9.94
C GLY A 24 15.32 18.64 -10.16
N GLN A 25 16.56 19.01 -10.47
CA GLN A 25 17.70 18.08 -10.47
C GLN A 25 18.18 17.80 -9.05
N ARG A 26 18.75 16.62 -8.83
CA ARG A 26 19.48 16.34 -7.58
C ARG A 26 20.93 16.79 -7.69
N VAL A 27 21.42 17.29 -6.58
CA VAL A 27 22.81 17.70 -6.38
C VAL A 27 23.36 17.11 -5.10
N VAL A 28 24.67 16.93 -5.08
CA VAL A 28 25.40 16.55 -3.88
C VAL A 28 25.85 17.82 -3.18
N VAL A 29 25.56 17.91 -1.90
CA VAL A 29 25.93 19.06 -1.08
C VAL A 29 26.50 18.62 0.26
N GLN A 30 27.47 19.37 0.76
CA GLN A 30 27.98 19.19 2.12
C GLN A 30 27.09 19.96 3.11
N PHE A 31 26.69 19.32 4.20
CA PHE A 31 25.87 19.95 5.24
C PHE A 31 26.45 19.76 6.64
N GLY A 32 26.46 20.83 7.44
CA GLY A 32 27.03 20.85 8.80
C GLY A 32 28.53 21.12 8.87
N ARG A 33 29.09 20.93 10.09
CA ARG A 33 30.52 21.12 10.41
C ARG A 33 31.41 19.97 9.92
N GLY A 34 30.85 18.76 9.73
CA GLY A 34 31.56 17.61 9.17
C GLY A 34 31.63 17.61 7.65
N ARG A 35 32.37 16.67 7.06
CA ARG A 35 32.46 16.44 5.60
C ARG A 35 31.31 15.56 5.03
N LYS A 36 30.18 15.48 5.74
CA LYS A 36 29.05 14.62 5.35
C LYS A 36 28.34 15.19 4.11
N LEU A 37 28.16 14.34 3.10
CA LEU A 37 27.50 14.68 1.84
C LEU A 37 26.07 14.15 1.82
N TYR A 38 25.16 14.95 1.30
CA TYR A 38 23.75 14.64 1.15
C TYR A 38 23.31 14.87 -0.29
N SER A 39 22.45 13.99 -0.81
CA SER A 39 21.62 14.34 -1.96
C SER A 39 20.61 15.41 -1.56
N ALA A 40 20.56 16.49 -2.33
CA ALA A 40 19.56 17.54 -2.24
C ALA A 40 18.87 17.74 -3.58
N LEU A 41 17.67 18.30 -3.56
CA LEU A 41 16.93 18.69 -4.76
C LEU A 41 17.01 20.20 -4.94
N ILE A 42 17.32 20.66 -6.15
CA ILE A 42 17.33 22.10 -6.46
C ILE A 42 15.89 22.59 -6.54
N LYS A 43 15.51 23.49 -5.62
CA LYS A 43 14.17 24.08 -5.59
C LYS A 43 14.08 25.42 -6.34
N LYS A 44 15.12 26.25 -6.25
CA LYS A 44 15.17 27.58 -6.86
C LYS A 44 16.61 27.96 -7.17
N ILE A 45 16.81 28.64 -8.29
CA ILE A 45 18.08 29.22 -8.72
C ILE A 45 17.96 30.75 -8.60
N HIS A 46 18.96 31.42 -8.03
CA HIS A 46 18.95 32.87 -7.84
C HIS A 46 20.35 33.43 -7.64
N ASN A 47 20.49 34.76 -7.80
CA ASN A 47 21.75 35.49 -7.63
C ASN A 47 21.88 36.17 -6.25
N GLN A 48 20.97 35.90 -5.32
CA GLN A 48 20.97 36.49 -3.97
C GLN A 48 21.75 35.61 -2.97
N PRO A 49 22.92 36.04 -2.45
CA PRO A 49 23.65 35.25 -1.47
C PRO A 49 22.95 35.27 -0.08
N PRO A 50 23.08 34.19 0.72
CA PRO A 50 22.55 34.17 2.08
C PRO A 50 23.30 35.17 2.97
N LYS A 51 22.57 35.87 3.85
CA LYS A 51 23.15 36.84 4.80
C LYS A 51 23.71 36.19 6.07
N ALA A 52 23.12 35.08 6.51
CA ALA A 52 23.39 34.47 7.82
C ALA A 52 24.55 33.46 7.82
N TYR A 53 25.04 33.05 6.64
CA TYR A 53 26.13 32.09 6.50
C TYR A 53 26.79 32.25 5.14
N GLU A 54 28.02 31.74 5.00
CA GLU A 54 28.65 31.64 3.69
C GLU A 54 28.18 30.39 2.95
N ALA A 55 27.64 30.58 1.75
CA ALA A 55 27.19 29.49 0.90
C ALA A 55 28.40 28.67 0.39
N LYS A 56 28.44 27.38 0.76
CA LYS A 56 29.37 26.40 0.18
C LYS A 56 29.02 26.13 -1.28
N TYR A 57 29.97 25.60 -2.04
CA TYR A 57 29.71 25.15 -3.41
C TYR A 57 28.90 23.86 -3.44
N ILE A 58 28.08 23.72 -4.47
CA ILE A 58 27.54 22.42 -4.88
C ILE A 58 28.72 21.52 -5.24
N ASP A 59 28.68 20.27 -4.78
CA ASP A 59 29.73 19.29 -5.02
C ASP A 59 29.61 18.73 -6.45
N SER A 60 28.46 18.15 -6.79
CA SER A 60 28.20 17.59 -8.13
C SER A 60 26.69 17.56 -8.44
N ILE A 61 26.34 17.51 -9.73
CA ILE A 61 24.97 17.23 -10.21
C ILE A 61 24.84 15.71 -10.43
N LEU A 62 23.74 15.12 -9.99
CA LEU A 62 23.50 13.68 -10.10
C LEU A 62 22.69 13.29 -11.34
N ASP A 63 21.91 14.22 -11.88
CA ASP A 63 20.93 13.98 -12.93
C ASP A 63 21.11 14.96 -14.08
N ASP A 64 21.17 14.43 -15.31
CA ASP A 64 21.23 15.27 -16.52
C ASP A 64 19.91 16.01 -16.75
N GLN A 65 18.79 15.40 -16.34
CA GLN A 65 17.44 15.95 -16.44
C GLN A 65 16.80 16.11 -15.04
N PRO A 66 15.90 17.10 -14.85
CA PRO A 66 15.15 17.23 -13.60
C PRO A 66 14.34 15.98 -13.28
N LEU A 67 14.50 15.41 -12.08
CA LEU A 67 13.71 14.26 -11.62
C LEU A 67 12.29 14.63 -11.18
N VAL A 68 12.06 15.92 -10.94
CA VAL A 68 10.82 16.45 -10.38
C VAL A 68 10.48 17.74 -11.11
N ASN A 69 9.26 17.85 -11.63
CA ASN A 69 8.81 19.05 -12.30
C ASN A 69 8.30 20.12 -11.30
N GLN A 70 8.05 21.34 -11.80
CA GLN A 70 7.59 22.46 -10.97
C GLN A 70 6.22 22.21 -10.31
N LYS A 71 5.31 21.53 -11.01
CA LYS A 71 3.97 21.20 -10.48
C LYS A 71 4.10 20.30 -9.24
N GLN A 72 4.99 19.32 -9.30
CA GLN A 72 5.26 18.40 -8.20
C GLN A 72 5.95 19.09 -7.01
N LEU A 73 6.89 20.02 -7.26
CA LEU A 73 7.48 20.84 -6.19
C LEU A 73 6.42 21.69 -5.47
N LYS A 74 5.49 22.30 -6.22
CA LYS A 74 4.37 23.07 -5.65
C LYS A 74 3.44 22.19 -4.82
N HIS A 75 3.21 20.96 -5.26
CA HIS A 75 2.42 19.98 -4.50
C HIS A 75 3.10 19.60 -3.18
N TRP A 76 4.41 19.35 -3.20
CA TRP A 76 5.17 19.03 -1.99
C TRP A 76 5.23 20.18 -1.00
N ASP A 77 5.31 21.42 -1.49
CA ASP A 77 5.21 22.61 -0.65
C ASP A 77 3.85 22.68 0.05
N TRP A 78 2.76 22.39 -0.67
CA TRP A 78 1.44 22.32 -0.05
C TRP A 78 1.35 21.19 0.99
N ILE A 79 1.90 20.01 0.73
CA ILE A 79 1.91 18.90 1.70
C ILE A 79 2.69 19.31 2.96
N ALA A 80 3.90 19.86 2.80
CA ALA A 80 4.74 20.27 3.91
C ALA A 80 4.03 21.31 4.78
N ASP A 81 3.49 22.35 4.13
CA ASP A 81 2.77 23.43 4.79
C ASP A 81 1.46 22.94 5.43
N TYR A 82 0.62 22.17 4.74
CA TYR A 82 -0.68 21.70 5.25
C TYR A 82 -0.54 20.75 6.44
N TYR A 83 0.34 19.75 6.33
CA TYR A 83 0.52 18.74 7.36
C TYR A 83 1.56 19.12 8.43
N LEU A 84 2.01 20.38 8.48
CA LEU A 84 2.97 20.89 9.47
C LEU A 84 4.25 20.03 9.54
N SER A 85 4.74 19.63 8.38
CA SER A 85 5.94 18.80 8.22
C SER A 85 7.03 19.56 7.48
N ASN A 86 8.27 19.07 7.60
CA ASN A 86 9.39 19.69 6.91
C ASN A 86 9.43 19.21 5.45
N LEU A 87 9.79 20.11 4.52
CA LEU A 87 9.86 19.75 3.09
C LEU A 87 10.84 18.60 2.83
N GLY A 88 11.91 18.47 3.63
CA GLY A 88 12.82 17.34 3.54
C GLY A 88 12.21 15.99 3.95
N GLU A 89 11.19 15.99 4.81
CA GLU A 89 10.41 14.79 5.15
C GLU A 89 9.50 14.40 3.98
N VAL A 90 8.87 15.38 3.32
CA VAL A 90 8.09 15.16 2.10
C VAL A 90 8.98 14.60 0.99
N TYR A 91 10.15 15.19 0.76
CA TYR A 91 11.15 14.69 -0.19
C TYR A 91 11.57 13.24 0.13
N SER A 92 11.80 12.94 1.41
CA SER A 92 12.13 11.60 1.87
C SER A 92 10.97 10.61 1.73
N ALA A 93 9.71 11.04 1.85
CA ALA A 93 8.56 10.19 1.61
C ALA A 93 8.29 9.95 0.11
N ALA A 94 8.57 10.96 -0.73
CA ALA A 94 8.19 10.97 -2.14
C ALA A 94 9.09 10.11 -3.03
N LEU A 95 10.42 10.28 -2.93
CA LEU A 95 11.34 9.61 -3.84
C LEU A 95 11.51 8.12 -3.53
N PRO A 96 11.73 7.27 -4.54
CA PRO A 96 12.30 5.92 -4.39
C PRO A 96 13.62 5.93 -3.60
N GLY A 97 13.91 4.86 -2.87
CA GLY A 97 15.13 4.67 -2.08
C GLY A 97 16.40 4.70 -2.92
N ALA A 98 16.37 4.07 -4.10
CA ALA A 98 17.47 4.12 -5.08
C ALA A 98 17.82 5.56 -5.52
N LEU A 99 16.85 6.49 -5.44
CA LEU A 99 17.08 7.90 -5.76
C LEU A 99 17.56 8.74 -4.55
N LYS A 100 17.85 8.13 -3.40
CA LYS A 100 18.32 8.81 -2.18
C LYS A 100 19.74 8.37 -1.83
N LEU A 101 20.74 8.92 -2.52
CA LEU A 101 22.15 8.68 -2.20
C LEU A 101 22.62 9.61 -1.07
N ALA A 102 23.32 9.07 -0.06
CA ALA A 102 23.94 9.79 1.04
C ALA A 102 25.38 9.27 1.25
N SER A 103 26.28 10.03 1.88
CA SER A 103 27.68 9.58 2.07
C SER A 103 27.84 8.28 2.88
N GLU A 104 26.87 7.94 3.71
CA GLU A 104 26.81 6.67 4.48
C GLU A 104 26.15 5.53 3.68
N THR A 105 25.72 5.78 2.44
CA THR A 105 25.20 4.75 1.55
C THR A 105 26.28 3.71 1.34
N LYS A 106 26.02 2.51 1.85
CA LYS A 106 26.84 1.34 1.67
C LYS A 106 26.43 0.65 0.38
N ILE A 107 27.43 0.29 -0.39
CA ILE A 107 27.31 -0.30 -1.72
C ILE A 107 27.94 -1.68 -1.64
N VAL A 108 27.34 -2.62 -2.33
CA VAL A 108 27.70 -4.03 -2.34
C VAL A 108 27.66 -4.53 -3.77
N LEU A 109 28.45 -5.55 -4.09
CA LEU A 109 28.35 -6.17 -5.40
C LEU A 109 26.95 -6.72 -5.62
N ASN A 110 26.44 -6.51 -6.83
CA ASN A 110 25.26 -7.22 -7.24
C ASN A 110 25.61 -8.70 -7.37
N ALA A 111 24.83 -9.57 -6.71
CA ALA A 111 25.11 -11.01 -6.75
C ALA A 111 24.69 -11.65 -8.07
N ASP A 112 23.87 -10.94 -8.86
CA ASP A 112 23.40 -11.36 -10.17
C ASP A 112 24.28 -10.82 -11.31
N PHE A 113 25.36 -10.08 -11.00
CA PHE A 113 26.33 -9.63 -12.00
C PHE A 113 27.29 -10.78 -12.33
N ALA A 114 27.17 -11.35 -13.53
CA ALA A 114 27.94 -12.52 -13.98
C ALA A 114 29.35 -12.21 -14.50
N GLY A 115 29.76 -10.93 -14.55
CA GLY A 115 31.08 -10.52 -15.04
C GLY A 115 31.17 -10.34 -16.56
N ASP A 116 30.08 -10.56 -17.29
CA ASP A 116 30.06 -10.60 -18.76
C ASP A 116 30.35 -9.24 -19.45
N TYR A 117 30.34 -8.13 -18.71
CA TYR A 117 30.58 -6.77 -19.23
C TYR A 117 31.64 -6.00 -18.43
N LEU A 118 32.64 -6.70 -17.87
CA LEU A 118 33.75 -6.03 -17.18
C LEU A 118 34.54 -5.08 -18.10
N GLU A 119 34.55 -5.36 -19.41
CA GLU A 119 35.20 -4.54 -20.43
C GLU A 119 34.48 -3.21 -20.69
N ASP A 120 33.17 -3.13 -20.39
CA ASP A 120 32.38 -1.89 -20.54
C ASP A 120 32.54 -0.94 -19.34
N LEU A 121 33.24 -1.36 -18.28
CA LEU A 121 33.53 -0.52 -17.13
C LEU A 121 34.65 0.47 -17.47
N THR A 122 34.47 1.72 -17.08
CA THR A 122 35.61 2.66 -17.07
C THR A 122 36.65 2.21 -16.03
N ASP A 123 37.90 2.61 -16.20
CA ASP A 123 39.00 2.26 -15.26
C ASP A 123 38.63 2.50 -13.78
N LYS A 124 37.91 3.60 -13.51
CA LYS A 124 37.46 3.95 -12.16
C LYS A 124 36.31 3.07 -11.67
N GLU A 125 35.40 2.68 -12.56
CA GLU A 125 34.32 1.76 -12.22
C GLU A 125 34.87 0.35 -11.92
N TYR A 126 35.86 -0.10 -12.70
CA TYR A 126 36.53 -1.38 -12.51
C TYR A 126 37.27 -1.44 -11.16
N GLN A 127 38.00 -0.39 -10.78
CA GLN A 127 38.67 -0.32 -9.47
C GLN A 127 37.69 -0.46 -8.29
N VAL A 128 36.50 0.12 -8.40
CA VAL A 128 35.46 -0.03 -7.37
C VAL A 128 34.90 -1.44 -7.34
N TYR A 129 34.69 -2.05 -8.51
CA TYR A 129 34.28 -3.44 -8.62
C TYR A 129 35.29 -4.39 -7.97
N GLU A 130 36.58 -4.23 -8.28
CA GLU A 130 37.67 -5.02 -7.69
C GLU A 130 37.71 -4.85 -6.17
N ALA A 131 37.64 -3.62 -5.68
CA ALA A 131 37.63 -3.35 -4.25
C ALA A 131 36.43 -3.96 -3.52
N LEU A 132 35.24 -3.92 -4.14
CA LEU A 132 34.04 -4.55 -3.61
C LEU A 132 34.10 -6.08 -3.65
N SER A 133 34.81 -6.67 -4.61
CA SER A 133 35.05 -8.12 -4.68
C SER A 133 35.85 -8.65 -3.49
N ILE A 134 36.69 -7.80 -2.89
CA ILE A 134 37.50 -8.12 -1.71
C ILE A 134 36.76 -7.79 -0.41
N ARG A 135 36.22 -6.56 -0.29
CA ARG A 135 35.67 -6.05 0.99
C ARG A 135 34.18 -6.29 1.20
N ASN A 136 33.47 -6.83 0.20
CA ASN A 136 32.03 -7.11 0.16
C ASN A 136 31.09 -5.89 0.31
N VAL A 137 31.50 -4.86 1.04
CA VAL A 137 30.75 -3.63 1.28
C VAL A 137 31.71 -2.44 1.29
N LEU A 138 31.37 -1.36 0.58
CA LEU A 138 32.06 -0.07 0.67
C LEU A 138 31.06 1.07 0.82
N SER A 139 31.39 2.05 1.64
CA SER A 139 30.72 3.35 1.69
C SER A 139 31.22 4.27 0.58
N LEU A 140 30.43 5.30 0.24
CA LEU A 140 30.85 6.33 -0.71
C LEU A 140 32.13 7.06 -0.28
N SER A 141 32.37 7.21 1.02
CA SER A 141 33.62 7.77 1.56
C SER A 141 34.82 6.88 1.28
N GLU A 142 34.68 5.57 1.46
CA GLU A 142 35.78 4.62 1.21
C GLU A 142 36.09 4.52 -0.29
N ILE A 143 35.08 4.62 -1.15
CA ILE A 143 35.26 4.69 -2.60
C ILE A 143 36.01 5.98 -3.00
N ALA A 144 35.75 7.09 -2.30
CA ALA A 144 36.40 8.37 -2.60
C ALA A 144 37.88 8.34 -2.25
N GLU A 145 38.20 7.72 -1.11
CA GLU A 145 39.58 7.45 -0.69
C GLU A 145 40.28 6.49 -1.65
N LEU A 146 39.59 5.42 -2.09
CA LEU A 146 40.16 4.41 -2.98
C LEU A 146 40.51 4.95 -4.38
N LEU A 147 39.61 5.74 -4.96
CA LEU A 147 39.78 6.28 -6.31
C LEU A 147 40.58 7.59 -6.33
N PHE A 148 40.92 8.15 -5.16
CA PHE A 148 41.48 9.50 -5.01
C PHE A 148 40.67 10.59 -5.74
N ILE A 149 39.35 10.39 -5.85
CA ILE A 149 38.44 11.35 -6.47
C ILE A 149 37.54 11.99 -5.44
N LYS A 150 37.32 13.29 -5.61
CA LYS A 150 36.38 14.05 -4.80
C LYS A 150 34.92 13.68 -5.09
N TYR A 151 34.64 13.21 -6.32
CA TYR A 151 33.30 12.98 -6.87
C TYR A 151 33.06 11.52 -7.23
N THR A 152 32.63 10.69 -6.26
CA THR A 152 32.39 9.26 -6.48
C THR A 152 31.03 8.93 -7.07
N HIS A 153 30.07 9.86 -6.95
CA HIS A 153 28.68 9.62 -7.30
C HIS A 153 28.46 9.27 -8.77
N LYS A 154 29.22 9.86 -9.70
CA LYS A 154 29.11 9.55 -11.14
C LYS A 154 29.57 8.12 -11.45
N VAL A 155 30.67 7.69 -10.84
CA VAL A 155 31.23 6.33 -10.98
C VAL A 155 30.26 5.31 -10.38
N VAL A 156 29.75 5.59 -9.17
CA VAL A 156 28.80 4.71 -8.50
C VAL A 156 27.47 4.65 -9.23
N LYS A 157 26.96 5.78 -9.75
CA LYS A 157 25.74 5.79 -10.57
C LYS A 157 25.93 4.95 -11.83
N GLY A 158 27.05 5.11 -12.55
CA GLY A 158 27.39 4.28 -13.70
C GLY A 158 27.40 2.79 -13.37
N LEU A 159 27.99 2.40 -12.23
CA LEU A 159 27.97 1.02 -11.74
C LEU A 159 26.57 0.51 -11.38
N ILE A 160 25.69 1.36 -10.82
CA ILE A 160 24.30 1.01 -10.49
C ILE A 160 23.48 0.85 -11.78
N ASP A 161 23.62 1.78 -12.73
CA ASP A 161 22.90 1.77 -14.01
C ASP A 161 23.30 0.53 -14.84
N LYS A 162 24.59 0.16 -14.80
CA LYS A 162 25.15 -1.09 -15.38
C LYS A 162 24.85 -2.34 -14.52
N LYS A 163 24.13 -2.20 -13.40
CA LYS A 163 23.73 -3.27 -12.47
C LYS A 163 24.89 -4.05 -11.84
N VAL A 164 26.10 -3.47 -11.80
CA VAL A 164 27.30 -4.07 -11.20
C VAL A 164 27.25 -4.01 -9.68
N VAL A 165 26.73 -2.92 -9.14
CA VAL A 165 26.61 -2.68 -7.70
C VAL A 165 25.19 -2.32 -7.31
N ILE A 166 24.82 -2.58 -6.06
CA ILE A 166 23.53 -2.20 -5.47
C ILE A 166 23.74 -1.57 -4.10
N VAL A 167 22.73 -0.91 -3.56
CA VAL A 167 22.79 -0.36 -2.19
C VAL A 167 22.53 -1.50 -1.18
N GLU A 168 23.27 -1.55 -0.07
CA GLU A 168 23.15 -2.60 0.96
C GLU A 168 21.70 -2.78 1.46
N GLU A 169 20.93 -1.69 1.53
CA GLU A 169 19.51 -1.70 1.88
C GLU A 169 18.64 -2.51 0.91
N GLU A 170 19.03 -2.60 -0.37
CA GLU A 170 18.38 -3.41 -1.41
C GLU A 170 18.75 -4.89 -1.27
N LEU A 171 19.96 -5.20 -0.80
CA LEU A 171 20.44 -6.58 -0.62
C LEU A 171 19.61 -7.33 0.44
N LYS A 172 19.13 -6.63 1.48
CA LYS A 172 18.19 -7.19 2.48
C LYS A 172 16.81 -7.54 1.92
N ARG A 173 16.48 -7.09 0.71
CA ARG A 173 15.19 -7.33 0.04
C ARG A 173 15.34 -8.22 -1.21
N LYS A 174 16.48 -8.91 -1.37
CA LYS A 174 16.87 -9.48 -2.66
C LYS A 174 15.81 -10.38 -3.27
N PHE A 175 15.40 -9.91 -4.42
CA PHE A 175 14.56 -10.53 -5.41
C PHE A 175 15.48 -10.95 -6.56
N LYS A 176 15.54 -12.24 -6.93
CA LYS A 176 16.34 -12.76 -8.05
C LYS A 176 15.59 -12.61 -9.39
N PRO A 177 16.13 -11.90 -10.40
CA PRO A 177 15.50 -11.82 -11.71
C PRO A 177 15.25 -13.21 -12.29
N LYS A 178 14.08 -13.42 -12.92
CA LYS A 178 13.73 -14.71 -13.51
C LYS A 178 14.31 -14.75 -14.92
N VAL A 179 15.50 -15.30 -15.06
CA VAL A 179 16.05 -15.66 -16.37
C VAL A 179 15.30 -16.89 -16.88
N VAL A 180 14.84 -16.85 -18.12
CA VAL A 180 14.08 -17.93 -18.72
C VAL A 180 14.82 -18.38 -19.97
N GLN A 181 15.12 -19.67 -20.06
CA GLN A 181 15.87 -20.23 -21.17
C GLN A 181 14.93 -20.55 -22.32
N TYR A 182 15.26 -20.07 -23.52
CA TYR A 182 14.57 -20.39 -24.76
C TYR A 182 15.43 -21.32 -25.62
N VAL A 183 14.78 -22.02 -26.53
CA VAL A 183 15.40 -22.94 -27.48
C VAL A 183 15.14 -22.40 -28.88
N ARG A 184 16.15 -22.41 -29.76
CA ARG A 184 15.99 -22.21 -31.21
C ARG A 184 16.74 -23.27 -31.99
N LEU A 185 16.44 -23.41 -33.28
CA LEU A 185 17.26 -24.22 -34.18
C LEU A 185 18.53 -23.45 -34.53
N THR A 186 19.63 -24.18 -34.62
CA THR A 186 20.89 -23.64 -35.15
C THR A 186 20.75 -23.36 -36.64
N GLU A 187 21.61 -22.53 -37.22
CA GLU A 187 21.62 -22.26 -38.67
C GLU A 187 21.70 -23.54 -39.50
N ASN A 188 22.44 -24.55 -39.02
CA ASN A 188 22.57 -25.85 -39.67
C ASN A 188 21.26 -26.63 -39.71
N ALA A 189 20.52 -26.66 -38.60
CA ALA A 189 19.22 -27.35 -38.49
C ALA A 189 18.04 -26.51 -39.00
N ASN A 190 18.26 -25.23 -39.29
CA ASN A 190 17.25 -24.35 -39.87
C ASN A 190 17.13 -24.47 -41.40
N ASN A 191 17.93 -25.31 -42.07
CA ASN A 191 17.81 -25.60 -43.51
C ASN A 191 16.93 -26.84 -43.76
N GLU A 192 15.94 -26.74 -44.66
CA GLU A 192 14.99 -27.82 -45.00
C GLU A 192 15.68 -29.15 -45.37
N LYS A 193 16.69 -29.10 -46.24
CA LYS A 193 17.41 -30.32 -46.69
C LYS A 193 18.20 -30.99 -45.56
N ASN A 194 18.67 -30.20 -44.59
CA ASN A 194 19.38 -30.74 -43.43
C ASN A 194 18.40 -31.20 -42.34
N LEU A 195 17.26 -30.53 -42.21
CA LEU A 195 16.22 -30.93 -41.27
C LEU A 195 15.67 -32.31 -41.62
N GLU A 196 15.40 -32.60 -42.90
CA GLU A 196 15.01 -33.94 -43.36
C GLU A 196 16.02 -35.02 -42.97
N LYS A 197 17.32 -34.77 -43.19
CA LYS A 197 18.39 -35.68 -42.75
C LYS A 197 18.42 -35.86 -41.24
N LEU A 198 18.22 -34.80 -40.46
CA LEU A 198 18.16 -34.86 -39.01
C LEU A 198 16.95 -35.67 -38.52
N PHE A 199 15.80 -35.61 -39.21
CA PHE A 199 14.64 -36.46 -38.93
C PHE A 199 14.97 -37.95 -39.15
N GLU A 200 15.68 -38.29 -40.22
CA GLU A 200 16.13 -39.66 -40.49
C GLU A 200 17.16 -40.14 -39.46
N GLU A 201 18.15 -39.32 -39.11
CA GLU A 201 19.18 -39.66 -38.12
C GLU A 201 18.60 -39.83 -36.70
N LEU A 202 17.63 -39.00 -36.34
CA LEU A 202 16.96 -39.05 -35.04
C LEU A 202 15.88 -40.13 -34.95
N SER A 203 15.52 -40.81 -36.04
CA SER A 203 14.59 -41.95 -36.03
C SER A 203 14.99 -43.06 -35.06
N LYS A 204 16.30 -43.25 -34.83
CA LYS A 204 16.87 -44.21 -33.88
C LYS A 204 16.83 -43.74 -32.43
N ALA A 205 16.43 -42.50 -32.16
CA ALA A 205 16.37 -41.87 -30.85
C ALA A 205 14.97 -41.24 -30.60
N PRO A 206 13.95 -42.04 -30.27
CA PRO A 206 12.54 -41.63 -30.31
C PRO A 206 12.23 -40.39 -29.45
N LYS A 207 12.84 -40.25 -28.26
CA LYS A 207 12.65 -39.06 -27.42
C LYS A 207 13.30 -37.78 -27.98
N GLN A 208 14.38 -37.89 -28.75
CA GLN A 208 15.01 -36.75 -29.40
C GLN A 208 14.19 -36.29 -30.61
N LEU A 209 13.66 -37.24 -31.37
CA LEU A 209 12.76 -37.00 -32.51
C LEU A 209 11.45 -36.33 -32.07
N GLU A 210 10.81 -36.86 -31.02
CA GLU A 210 9.56 -36.32 -30.48
C GLU A 210 9.73 -34.87 -29.99
N LEU A 211 10.88 -34.57 -29.38
CA LEU A 211 11.21 -33.23 -28.91
C LEU A 211 11.49 -32.25 -30.06
N LEU A 212 12.09 -32.70 -31.16
CA LEU A 212 12.25 -31.91 -32.39
C LEU A 212 10.90 -31.63 -33.08
N MET A 213 10.04 -32.65 -33.19
CA MET A 213 8.68 -32.49 -33.73
C MET A 213 7.86 -31.51 -32.91
N LYS A 214 7.92 -31.63 -31.58
CA LYS A 214 7.15 -30.75 -30.69
C LYS A 214 7.68 -29.33 -30.71
N PHE A 215 8.98 -29.14 -30.87
CA PHE A 215 9.58 -27.83 -31.09
C PHE A 215 9.05 -27.18 -32.38
N ILE A 216 9.02 -27.90 -33.51
CA ILE A 216 8.52 -27.37 -34.80
C ILE A 216 7.04 -26.96 -34.67
N GLN A 217 6.24 -27.73 -33.94
CA GLN A 217 4.84 -27.39 -33.67
C GLN A 217 4.71 -26.12 -32.80
N LEU A 218 5.47 -26.02 -31.70
CA LEU A 218 5.37 -24.89 -30.75
C LEU A 218 6.00 -23.60 -31.29
N SER A 219 7.00 -23.70 -32.15
CA SER A 219 7.62 -22.55 -32.81
C SER A 219 6.81 -22.02 -33.98
N GLU A 220 5.75 -22.73 -34.41
CA GLU A 220 4.93 -22.38 -35.56
C GLU A 220 5.78 -22.01 -36.79
N ARG A 221 6.87 -22.75 -37.00
CA ARG A 221 7.98 -22.39 -37.90
C ARG A 221 7.58 -21.95 -39.32
N TYR A 222 6.48 -22.49 -39.85
CA TYR A 222 6.01 -22.21 -41.22
C TYR A 222 5.04 -21.02 -41.32
N GLN A 223 4.82 -20.27 -40.23
CA GLN A 223 4.05 -19.03 -40.23
C GLN A 223 4.95 -17.80 -40.47
N GLU A 224 4.36 -16.66 -40.83
CA GLU A 224 5.08 -15.41 -41.16
C GLU A 224 6.00 -14.91 -40.03
N GLN A 225 5.73 -15.29 -38.77
CA GLN A 225 6.57 -14.98 -37.61
C GLN A 225 6.74 -16.21 -36.71
N PRO A 226 7.90 -16.91 -36.76
CA PRO A 226 8.15 -18.06 -35.89
C PRO A 226 8.28 -17.62 -34.42
N LYS A 227 7.60 -18.35 -33.53
CA LYS A 227 7.59 -18.09 -32.09
C LYS A 227 8.81 -18.69 -31.41
N GLU A 228 9.34 -17.99 -30.41
CA GLU A 228 10.39 -18.52 -29.53
C GLU A 228 9.81 -19.59 -28.59
N VAL A 229 10.52 -20.72 -28.41
CA VAL A 229 10.02 -21.83 -27.59
C VAL A 229 10.75 -21.91 -26.26
N ASN A 230 10.01 -21.78 -25.17
CA ASN A 230 10.53 -21.90 -23.82
C ASN A 230 11.04 -23.32 -23.52
N LYS A 231 12.24 -23.45 -22.97
CA LYS A 231 12.89 -24.75 -22.67
C LYS A 231 12.07 -25.62 -21.71
N ILE A 232 11.45 -25.04 -20.69
CA ILE A 232 10.66 -25.78 -19.69
C ILE A 232 9.33 -26.23 -20.31
N VAL A 233 8.70 -25.41 -21.16
CA VAL A 233 7.47 -25.77 -21.87
C VAL A 233 7.73 -26.94 -22.81
N LEU A 234 8.84 -26.89 -23.56
CA LEU A 234 9.26 -27.98 -24.45
C LEU A 234 9.53 -29.29 -23.68
N GLN A 235 10.19 -29.22 -22.52
CA GLN A 235 10.43 -30.39 -21.66
C GLN A 235 9.13 -31.02 -21.15
N LYS A 236 8.19 -30.20 -20.66
CA LYS A 236 6.90 -30.67 -20.15
C LYS A 236 6.04 -31.29 -21.24
N ALA A 237 6.05 -30.71 -22.43
CA ALA A 237 5.25 -31.17 -23.56
C ALA A 237 5.60 -32.60 -24.02
N VAL A 238 6.85 -33.04 -23.79
CA VAL A 238 7.38 -34.36 -24.21
C VAL A 238 7.78 -35.22 -23.00
N ASN A 239 7.54 -34.73 -21.78
CA ASN A 239 7.99 -35.35 -20.52
C ASN A 239 9.50 -35.74 -20.57
N ALA A 240 10.32 -34.84 -21.11
CA ALA A 240 11.73 -35.06 -21.37
C ALA A 240 12.62 -34.35 -20.33
N THR A 241 13.71 -35.00 -19.93
CA THR A 241 14.71 -34.43 -19.03
C THR A 241 15.61 -33.42 -19.76
N SER A 242 16.20 -32.50 -19.01
CA SER A 242 17.14 -31.49 -19.56
C SER A 242 18.31 -32.10 -20.34
N SER A 243 18.72 -33.31 -19.99
CA SER A 243 19.76 -34.07 -20.69
C SER A 243 19.46 -34.33 -22.16
N VAL A 244 18.19 -34.48 -22.55
CA VAL A 244 17.79 -34.73 -23.95
C VAL A 244 18.00 -33.46 -24.79
N ILE A 245 17.65 -32.29 -24.23
CA ILE A 245 17.91 -30.99 -24.86
C ILE A 245 19.42 -30.76 -24.98
N THR A 246 20.19 -31.03 -23.93
CA THR A 246 21.65 -30.88 -23.96
C THR A 246 22.30 -31.77 -25.02
N GLN A 247 21.78 -32.98 -25.27
CA GLN A 247 22.27 -33.85 -26.35
C GLN A 247 21.97 -33.27 -27.74
N LEU A 248 20.80 -32.67 -27.94
CA LEU A 248 20.45 -32.01 -29.20
C LEU A 248 21.25 -30.71 -29.41
N VAL A 249 21.61 -30.01 -28.33
CA VAL A 249 22.58 -28.90 -28.38
C VAL A 249 23.97 -29.40 -28.78
N LYS A 250 24.45 -30.51 -28.20
CA LYS A 250 25.74 -31.13 -28.57
C LYS A 250 25.76 -31.63 -30.02
N LYS A 251 24.63 -32.09 -30.55
CA LYS A 251 24.47 -32.47 -31.96
C LYS A 251 24.33 -31.26 -32.90
N ASN A 252 24.44 -30.04 -32.38
CA ASN A 252 24.32 -28.80 -33.13
C ASN A 252 22.95 -28.63 -33.81
N ILE A 253 21.89 -29.14 -33.19
CA ILE A 253 20.50 -29.08 -33.68
C ILE A 253 19.77 -27.93 -32.97
N PHE A 254 19.93 -27.83 -31.65
CA PHE A 254 19.38 -26.74 -30.85
C PHE A 254 20.44 -25.81 -30.32
N GLU A 255 20.05 -24.56 -30.15
CA GLU A 255 20.78 -23.55 -29.40
C GLU A 255 19.89 -23.11 -28.24
N VAL A 256 20.45 -23.10 -27.02
CA VAL A 256 19.77 -22.60 -25.83
C VAL A 256 20.36 -21.25 -25.51
N TYR A 257 19.51 -20.23 -25.44
CA TYR A 257 19.91 -18.87 -25.09
C TYR A 257 19.03 -18.36 -23.96
N ASP A 258 19.60 -17.47 -23.16
CA ASP A 258 18.94 -16.88 -22.02
C ASP A 258 18.25 -15.60 -22.46
N VAL A 259 16.93 -15.53 -22.28
CA VAL A 259 16.16 -14.29 -22.46
C VAL A 259 15.88 -13.74 -21.08
N VAL A 260 16.23 -12.47 -20.88
CA VAL A 260 15.82 -11.72 -19.69
C VAL A 260 14.32 -11.51 -19.81
N ALA A 261 13.54 -12.39 -19.19
CA ALA A 261 12.10 -12.21 -19.14
C ALA A 261 11.81 -10.98 -18.28
N ASN A 262 11.32 -9.91 -18.92
CA ASN A 262 10.58 -8.89 -18.21
C ASN A 262 9.44 -9.58 -17.48
N ARG A 263 9.35 -9.39 -16.17
CA ARG A 263 8.22 -9.90 -15.38
C ARG A 263 6.89 -9.25 -15.73
N LEU A 264 6.94 -8.22 -16.56
CA LEU A 264 5.81 -7.46 -17.05
C LEU A 264 5.41 -7.85 -18.47
N ASP A 265 6.20 -8.67 -19.18
CA ASP A 265 5.86 -9.11 -20.52
C ASP A 265 5.29 -10.54 -20.47
N ASP A 266 4.18 -10.71 -21.19
CA ASP A 266 3.43 -11.93 -21.49
C ASP A 266 2.27 -12.33 -20.55
N TYR A 267 1.52 -11.34 -20.06
CA TYR A 267 0.12 -11.55 -19.64
C TYR A 267 -0.85 -11.47 -20.84
N GLY A 268 -0.65 -12.33 -21.85
CA GLY A 268 -1.65 -12.69 -22.86
C GLY A 268 -2.12 -11.56 -23.80
N ASN A 269 -1.73 -11.66 -25.07
CA ASN A 269 -2.13 -10.80 -26.20
C ASN A 269 -3.63 -10.77 -26.54
N GLU A 270 -4.53 -11.17 -25.65
CA GLU A 270 -5.97 -11.02 -25.84
C GLU A 270 -6.46 -9.75 -25.14
N ILE A 271 -6.43 -8.63 -25.88
CA ILE A 271 -7.11 -7.41 -25.46
C ILE A 271 -8.61 -7.70 -25.46
N ILE A 272 -9.22 -7.74 -24.28
CA ILE A 272 -10.67 -7.91 -24.15
C ILE A 272 -11.31 -6.58 -24.56
N GLY A 273 -12.22 -6.62 -25.53
CA GLY A 273 -13.01 -5.46 -25.94
C GLY A 273 -13.80 -4.84 -24.78
N PHE A 274 -14.14 -3.56 -24.90
CA PHE A 274 -14.86 -2.83 -23.86
C PHE A 274 -16.27 -3.39 -23.66
N ASN A 275 -16.66 -3.58 -22.40
CA ASN A 275 -18.05 -3.90 -22.06
C ASN A 275 -18.95 -2.71 -22.36
N GLN A 276 -20.16 -2.96 -22.88
CA GLN A 276 -21.20 -1.94 -22.98
C GLN A 276 -21.71 -1.60 -21.57
N LEU A 277 -21.84 -0.29 -21.30
CA LEU A 277 -22.44 0.21 -20.07
C LEU A 277 -23.95 -0.06 -20.11
N ASN A 278 -24.55 -0.33 -18.95
CA ASN A 278 -26.01 -0.38 -18.85
C ASN A 278 -26.60 1.04 -18.80
N GLU A 279 -27.92 1.18 -18.97
CA GLU A 279 -28.60 2.49 -18.99
C GLU A 279 -28.33 3.34 -17.75
N ASP A 280 -28.26 2.72 -16.56
CA ASP A 280 -28.00 3.45 -15.30
C ASP A 280 -26.55 3.95 -15.24
N GLN A 281 -25.59 3.17 -15.74
CA GLN A 281 -24.17 3.54 -15.84
C GLN A 281 -23.93 4.60 -16.92
N GLU A 282 -24.65 4.54 -18.04
CA GLU A 282 -24.60 5.57 -19.07
C GLU A 282 -25.13 6.91 -18.54
N LYS A 283 -26.29 6.90 -17.87
CA LYS A 283 -26.85 8.09 -17.21
C LYS A 283 -25.87 8.67 -16.18
N ALA A 284 -25.33 7.83 -15.30
CA ALA A 284 -24.34 8.27 -14.33
C ALA A 284 -23.07 8.84 -15.00
N THR A 285 -22.61 8.25 -16.10
CA THR A 285 -21.45 8.75 -16.85
C THR A 285 -21.74 10.13 -17.45
N VAL A 286 -22.94 10.36 -17.99
CA VAL A 286 -23.37 11.67 -18.50
C VAL A 286 -23.47 12.70 -17.37
N GLU A 287 -24.04 12.32 -16.22
CA GLU A 287 -24.13 13.19 -15.04
C GLU A 287 -22.75 13.58 -14.50
N ILE A 288 -21.82 12.62 -14.40
CA ILE A 288 -20.42 12.87 -14.01
C ILE A 288 -19.80 13.92 -14.93
N LYS A 289 -19.95 13.76 -16.26
CA LYS A 289 -19.41 14.70 -17.25
C LYS A 289 -20.03 16.08 -17.14
N ASN A 290 -21.34 16.15 -16.91
CA ASN A 290 -22.02 17.43 -16.71
C ASN A 290 -21.51 18.14 -15.45
N HIS A 291 -21.35 17.42 -14.35
CA HIS A 291 -20.73 17.97 -13.15
C HIS A 291 -19.28 18.40 -13.37
N PHE A 292 -18.49 17.67 -14.17
CA PHE A 292 -17.12 18.07 -14.50
C PHE A 292 -17.01 19.40 -15.27
N LYS A 293 -18.08 19.89 -15.89
CA LYS A 293 -18.10 21.23 -16.50
C LYS A 293 -18.06 22.35 -15.45
N GLU A 294 -18.69 22.14 -14.30
CA GLU A 294 -18.86 23.16 -13.25
C GLU A 294 -17.99 22.92 -12.01
N LYS A 295 -17.63 21.67 -11.76
CA LYS A 295 -16.92 21.20 -10.57
C LYS A 295 -15.68 20.43 -10.99
N ASP A 296 -14.66 20.44 -10.12
CA ASP A 296 -13.45 19.65 -10.34
C ASP A 296 -13.53 18.26 -9.72
N VAL A 297 -14.38 18.09 -8.70
CA VAL A 297 -14.53 16.87 -7.91
C VAL A 297 -15.95 16.34 -8.05
N VAL A 298 -16.08 15.05 -8.35
CA VAL A 298 -17.35 14.33 -8.35
C VAL A 298 -17.26 13.10 -7.45
N LEU A 299 -18.25 12.94 -6.57
CA LEU A 299 -18.45 11.75 -5.74
C LEU A 299 -19.47 10.84 -6.43
N LEU A 300 -19.03 9.63 -6.79
CA LEU A 300 -19.85 8.54 -7.29
C LEU A 300 -20.25 7.63 -6.13
N HIS A 301 -21.46 7.83 -5.62
CA HIS A 301 -22.08 6.99 -4.59
C HIS A 301 -22.80 5.81 -5.26
N GLY A 302 -22.12 4.68 -5.37
CA GLY A 302 -22.68 3.50 -6.05
C GLY A 302 -22.62 2.25 -5.20
N VAL A 303 -23.77 1.60 -4.99
CA VAL A 303 -23.89 0.39 -4.16
C VAL A 303 -22.90 -0.70 -4.57
N THR A 304 -22.54 -1.61 -3.66
CA THR A 304 -21.63 -2.72 -3.98
C THR A 304 -22.18 -3.56 -5.12
N GLY A 305 -21.37 -3.78 -6.17
CA GLY A 305 -21.80 -4.49 -7.38
C GLY A 305 -22.56 -3.64 -8.41
N SER A 306 -22.64 -2.31 -8.27
CA SER A 306 -23.21 -1.40 -9.30
C SER A 306 -22.36 -1.28 -10.58
N GLY A 307 -21.12 -1.79 -10.57
CA GLY A 307 -20.21 -1.72 -11.72
C GLY A 307 -19.49 -0.38 -11.90
N LYS A 308 -19.19 0.34 -10.81
CA LYS A 308 -18.41 1.60 -10.84
C LYS A 308 -17.13 1.50 -11.68
N THR A 309 -16.44 0.36 -11.63
CA THR A 309 -15.21 0.11 -12.39
C THR A 309 -15.39 0.26 -13.90
N GLU A 310 -16.55 -0.07 -14.47
CA GLU A 310 -16.81 0.09 -15.90
C GLU A 310 -16.91 1.57 -16.29
N ILE A 311 -17.48 2.40 -15.41
CA ILE A 311 -17.50 3.86 -15.58
C ILE A 311 -16.08 4.42 -15.49
N TYR A 312 -15.25 3.92 -14.57
CA TYR A 312 -13.85 4.32 -14.47
C TYR A 312 -13.10 4.00 -15.77
N ILE A 313 -13.25 2.79 -16.31
CA ILE A 313 -12.65 2.37 -17.59
C ILE A 313 -13.06 3.33 -18.71
N LYS A 314 -14.36 3.67 -18.80
CA LYS A 314 -14.85 4.60 -19.82
C LYS A 314 -14.23 5.99 -19.71
N LEU A 315 -14.13 6.54 -18.50
CA LEU A 315 -13.53 7.86 -18.26
C LEU A 315 -12.01 7.86 -18.49
N ILE A 316 -11.32 6.77 -18.13
CA ILE A 316 -9.90 6.59 -18.45
C ILE A 316 -9.71 6.61 -19.96
N GLN A 317 -10.51 5.86 -20.72
CA GLN A 317 -10.43 5.80 -22.18
C GLN A 317 -10.55 7.19 -22.81
N GLU A 318 -11.51 8.00 -22.35
CA GLU A 318 -11.71 9.36 -22.87
C GLU A 318 -10.55 10.29 -22.51
N ALA A 319 -10.04 10.23 -21.28
CA ALA A 319 -8.86 11.00 -20.88
C ALA A 319 -7.61 10.59 -21.71
N LEU A 320 -7.45 9.30 -22.01
CA LEU A 320 -6.37 8.81 -22.87
C LEU A 320 -6.51 9.32 -24.31
N ALA A 321 -7.73 9.35 -24.85
CA ALA A 321 -8.02 9.88 -26.18
C ALA A 321 -7.70 11.38 -26.30
N GLU A 322 -7.82 12.13 -25.20
CA GLU A 322 -7.40 13.53 -25.10
C GLU A 322 -5.88 13.71 -24.90
N GLY A 323 -5.10 12.62 -24.84
CA GLY A 323 -3.65 12.66 -24.60
C GLY A 323 -3.26 13.00 -23.15
N ASN A 324 -4.19 12.82 -22.21
CA ASN A 324 -3.96 13.09 -20.80
C ASN A 324 -3.43 11.86 -20.07
N GLN A 325 -2.61 12.09 -19.05
CA GLN A 325 -2.22 11.07 -18.08
C GLN A 325 -3.34 10.86 -17.06
N VAL A 326 -3.46 9.64 -16.52
CA VAL A 326 -4.46 9.29 -15.53
C VAL A 326 -3.81 8.66 -14.30
N LEU A 327 -4.20 9.13 -13.11
CA LEU A 327 -3.81 8.52 -11.84
C LEU A 327 -5.01 7.76 -11.25
N TYR A 328 -4.88 6.45 -11.09
CA TYR A 328 -5.89 5.61 -10.46
C TYR A 328 -5.39 5.11 -9.09
N LEU A 329 -5.93 5.71 -8.02
CA LEU A 329 -5.62 5.40 -6.63
C LEU A 329 -6.55 4.31 -6.09
N LEU A 330 -5.93 3.31 -5.45
CA LEU A 330 -6.59 2.17 -4.82
C LEU A 330 -6.15 2.00 -3.36
N PRO A 331 -7.02 1.46 -2.48
CA PRO A 331 -6.61 1.07 -1.14
C PRO A 331 -5.68 -0.15 -1.20
N GLU A 332 -4.51 -0.05 -0.54
CA GLU A 332 -3.55 -1.13 -0.24
C GLU A 332 -3.36 -2.27 -1.28
N ILE A 333 -2.20 -2.32 -1.95
CA ILE A 333 -1.97 -3.16 -3.16
C ILE A 333 -1.76 -4.67 -2.90
N ALA A 334 -2.10 -5.19 -1.72
CA ALA A 334 -2.27 -6.64 -1.61
C ALA A 334 -3.50 -7.12 -2.41
N LEU A 335 -4.50 -6.26 -2.61
CA LEU A 335 -5.86 -6.64 -3.04
C LEU A 335 -6.16 -6.39 -4.52
N THR A 336 -5.19 -5.90 -5.29
CA THR A 336 -5.42 -5.36 -6.64
C THR A 336 -4.82 -6.20 -7.76
N THR A 337 -4.23 -7.38 -7.53
CA THR A 337 -3.75 -8.22 -8.65
C THR A 337 -4.87 -8.53 -9.64
N GLN A 338 -6.09 -8.82 -9.17
CA GLN A 338 -7.23 -9.11 -10.06
C GLN A 338 -7.68 -7.88 -10.86
N LEU A 339 -7.77 -6.71 -10.23
CA LEU A 339 -8.14 -5.46 -10.91
C LEU A 339 -7.03 -4.96 -11.86
N ILE A 340 -5.76 -5.08 -11.44
CA ILE A 340 -4.58 -4.81 -12.25
C ILE A 340 -4.60 -5.71 -13.49
N ILE A 341 -4.73 -7.03 -13.32
CA ILE A 341 -4.78 -7.98 -14.43
C ILE A 341 -5.95 -7.67 -15.35
N ARG A 342 -7.14 -7.40 -14.79
CA ARG A 342 -8.32 -7.04 -15.59
C ARG A 342 -8.09 -5.78 -16.41
N LEU A 343 -7.50 -4.74 -15.83
CA LEU A 343 -7.25 -3.48 -16.53
C LEU A 343 -6.08 -3.59 -17.51
N GLN A 344 -5.05 -4.38 -17.20
CA GLN A 344 -3.97 -4.71 -18.13
C GLN A 344 -4.50 -5.46 -19.36
N LYS A 345 -5.49 -6.36 -19.20
CA LYS A 345 -6.19 -6.98 -20.34
C LYS A 345 -6.98 -6.01 -21.20
N VAL A 346 -7.37 -4.85 -20.66
CA VAL A 346 -8.15 -3.83 -21.40
C VAL A 346 -7.23 -2.80 -22.06
N PHE A 347 -6.19 -2.36 -21.36
CA PHE A 347 -5.34 -1.23 -21.77
C PHE A 347 -3.91 -1.64 -22.16
N GLY A 348 -3.50 -2.90 -21.97
CA GLY A 348 -2.17 -3.41 -22.28
C GLY A 348 -1.06 -2.64 -21.54
N ASP A 349 0.00 -2.32 -22.27
CA ASP A 349 1.21 -1.65 -21.76
C ASP A 349 1.02 -0.16 -21.41
N VAL A 350 -0.18 0.37 -21.65
CA VAL A 350 -0.54 1.75 -21.27
C VAL A 350 -0.61 1.91 -19.75
N ILE A 351 -0.79 0.82 -19.00
CA ILE A 351 -0.91 0.83 -17.54
C ILE A 351 0.43 0.57 -16.85
N GLY A 352 0.85 1.50 -15.99
CA GLY A 352 1.91 1.32 -15.01
C GLY A 352 1.34 1.03 -13.62
N VAL A 353 2.05 0.24 -12.82
CA VAL A 353 1.68 -0.08 -11.43
C VAL A 353 2.74 0.47 -10.47
N TYR A 354 2.33 1.21 -9.44
CA TYR A 354 3.26 1.87 -8.51
C TYR A 354 2.91 1.69 -7.03
N HIS A 355 3.74 0.93 -6.29
CA HIS A 355 3.59 0.76 -4.83
C HIS A 355 4.82 0.26 -4.08
N SER A 356 4.71 0.27 -2.75
CA SER A 356 5.80 -0.05 -1.82
C SER A 356 6.26 -1.51 -1.80
N LYS A 357 5.51 -2.45 -2.39
CA LYS A 357 5.95 -3.86 -2.50
C LYS A 357 6.69 -4.16 -3.82
N PHE A 358 6.70 -3.22 -4.76
CA PHE A 358 7.52 -3.32 -5.97
C PHE A 358 8.98 -3.04 -5.63
N ASN A 359 9.89 -3.58 -6.45
CA ASN A 359 11.31 -3.32 -6.30
C ASN A 359 11.62 -1.84 -6.58
N GLU A 360 12.66 -1.30 -5.96
CA GLU A 360 13.06 0.09 -6.16
C GLU A 360 13.39 0.39 -7.63
N ASN A 361 13.99 -0.57 -8.35
CA ASN A 361 14.24 -0.43 -9.80
C ASN A 361 12.95 -0.29 -10.63
N GLU A 362 11.92 -1.10 -10.33
CA GLU A 362 10.62 -1.01 -11.01
C GLU A 362 9.94 0.33 -10.71
N ARG A 363 10.07 0.82 -9.47
CA ARG A 363 9.54 2.13 -9.07
C ARG A 363 10.27 3.27 -9.78
N VAL A 364 11.58 3.17 -9.99
CA VAL A 364 12.37 4.16 -10.73
C VAL A 364 12.01 4.14 -12.21
N GLU A 365 11.75 2.96 -12.80
CA GLU A 365 11.30 2.87 -14.20
C GLU A 365 9.97 3.60 -14.41
N VAL A 366 8.96 3.30 -13.58
CA VAL A 366 7.66 4.00 -13.66
C VAL A 366 7.83 5.50 -13.42
N TRP A 367 8.68 5.89 -12.46
CA TRP A 367 8.99 7.30 -12.20
C TRP A 367 9.52 8.02 -13.45
N ASN A 368 10.53 7.44 -14.10
CA ASN A 368 11.18 8.03 -15.27
C ASN A 368 10.24 8.09 -16.49
N GLN A 369 9.43 7.06 -16.70
CA GLN A 369 8.44 7.05 -17.79
C GLN A 369 7.37 8.14 -17.59
N VAL A 370 6.83 8.28 -16.37
CA VAL A 370 5.83 9.32 -16.05
C VAL A 370 6.43 10.72 -16.20
N LEU A 371 7.67 10.90 -15.75
CA LEU A 371 8.43 12.14 -15.85
C LEU A 371 8.66 12.55 -17.31
N ASN A 372 9.11 11.60 -18.15
CA ASN A 372 9.49 11.85 -19.53
C ASN A 372 8.31 11.92 -20.49
N PHE A 373 7.07 11.70 -20.01
CA PHE A 373 5.86 11.70 -20.84
C PHE A 373 5.71 12.94 -21.72
N GLU A 374 6.09 14.13 -21.22
CA GLU A 374 5.98 15.36 -22.00
C GLU A 374 6.88 15.37 -23.24
N GLN A 375 8.05 14.71 -23.14
CA GLN A 375 9.05 14.62 -24.21
C GLN A 375 8.77 13.44 -25.14
N THR A 376 8.43 12.28 -24.58
CA THR A 376 8.25 11.05 -25.37
C THR A 376 6.85 10.95 -25.98
N LYS A 377 5.84 11.55 -25.34
CA LYS A 377 4.41 11.32 -25.63
C LYS A 377 4.07 9.83 -25.73
N SER A 378 4.84 8.99 -25.03
CA SER A 378 4.65 7.56 -25.02
C SER A 378 3.34 7.20 -24.34
N SER A 379 2.59 6.29 -24.95
CA SER A 379 1.41 5.70 -24.31
C SER A 379 1.79 4.79 -23.13
N LYS A 380 3.06 4.34 -23.05
CA LYS A 380 3.55 3.48 -21.97
C LYS A 380 3.43 4.21 -20.63
N TYR A 381 2.69 3.61 -19.69
CA TYR A 381 2.41 4.16 -18.36
C TYR A 381 1.71 5.53 -18.37
N GLN A 382 0.91 5.81 -19.41
CA GLN A 382 0.03 6.98 -19.43
C GLN A 382 -1.08 6.87 -18.36
N VAL A 383 -1.50 5.66 -18.02
CA VAL A 383 -2.31 5.39 -16.82
C VAL A 383 -1.41 4.82 -15.74
N VAL A 384 -1.40 5.41 -14.55
CA VAL A 384 -0.71 4.84 -13.40
C VAL A 384 -1.70 4.42 -12.34
N MET A 385 -1.71 3.12 -12.05
CA MET A 385 -2.43 2.55 -10.94
C MET A 385 -1.51 2.44 -9.72
N GLY A 386 -1.97 2.91 -8.56
CA GLY A 386 -1.12 2.85 -7.38
C GLY A 386 -1.83 3.06 -6.06
N ALA A 387 -1.09 2.84 -4.98
CA ALA A 387 -1.56 3.16 -3.63
C ALA A 387 -1.27 4.63 -3.33
N ARG A 388 -1.44 5.02 -2.06
CA ARG A 388 -1.15 6.37 -1.55
C ARG A 388 0.13 7.03 -2.09
N SER A 389 1.22 6.28 -2.27
CA SER A 389 2.51 6.84 -2.73
C SER A 389 2.53 7.26 -4.20
N ALA A 390 1.59 6.79 -5.04
CA ALA A 390 1.56 7.12 -6.46
C ALA A 390 1.22 8.58 -6.73
N MET A 391 0.61 9.29 -5.76
CA MET A 391 0.40 10.73 -5.87
C MET A 391 1.72 11.54 -5.94
N PHE A 392 2.85 10.96 -5.55
CA PHE A 392 4.16 11.63 -5.62
C PHE A 392 4.79 11.60 -7.02
N LEU A 393 4.22 10.82 -7.95
CA LEU A 393 4.79 10.67 -9.28
C LEU A 393 4.75 11.98 -10.07
N PRO A 394 5.81 12.30 -10.83
CA PRO A 394 5.99 13.61 -11.45
C PRO A 394 5.19 13.72 -12.76
N PHE A 395 3.85 13.64 -12.67
CA PHE A 395 2.98 13.83 -13.83
C PHE A 395 3.24 15.18 -14.49
N SER A 396 3.21 15.24 -15.82
CA SER A 396 3.34 16.48 -16.59
C SER A 396 1.98 16.96 -17.08
N ASN A 397 1.14 16.04 -17.58
CA ASN A 397 -0.17 16.31 -18.15
C ASN A 397 -1.29 15.43 -17.55
N LEU A 398 -1.44 15.43 -16.23
CA LEU A 398 -2.55 14.75 -15.54
C LEU A 398 -3.90 15.39 -15.89
N GLY A 399 -4.82 14.63 -16.48
CA GLY A 399 -6.17 15.09 -16.82
C GLY A 399 -7.28 14.46 -15.96
N LEU A 400 -7.04 13.28 -15.41
CA LEU A 400 -8.00 12.56 -14.57
C LEU A 400 -7.33 11.90 -13.38
N VAL A 401 -7.96 12.01 -12.21
CA VAL A 401 -7.63 11.24 -11.01
C VAL A 401 -8.85 10.43 -10.61
N ILE A 402 -8.69 9.14 -10.36
CA ILE A 402 -9.74 8.27 -9.82
C ILE A 402 -9.30 7.79 -8.46
N VAL A 403 -10.14 7.93 -7.45
CA VAL A 403 -9.93 7.38 -6.10
C VAL A 403 -11.01 6.35 -5.84
N ASP A 404 -10.67 5.07 -5.89
CA ASP A 404 -11.63 4.01 -5.53
C ASP A 404 -11.66 3.82 -4.01
N GLU A 405 -12.83 3.39 -3.52
CA GLU A 405 -13.10 3.16 -2.11
C GLU A 405 -12.58 4.32 -1.24
N GLU A 406 -12.95 5.56 -1.60
CA GLU A 406 -12.37 6.79 -1.01
C GLU A 406 -12.45 6.86 0.53
N HIS A 407 -13.42 6.14 1.11
CA HIS A 407 -13.64 6.05 2.55
C HIS A 407 -12.56 5.27 3.31
N GLU A 408 -11.65 4.59 2.60
CA GLU A 408 -10.62 3.74 3.20
C GLU A 408 -9.52 4.54 3.92
N ASN A 409 -9.34 4.25 5.21
CA ASN A 409 -8.31 4.89 6.05
C ASN A 409 -6.86 4.63 5.58
N THR A 410 -6.65 3.63 4.72
CA THR A 410 -5.30 3.30 4.19
C THR A 410 -4.70 4.44 3.36
N PHE A 411 -5.51 5.38 2.87
CA PHE A 411 -5.04 6.60 2.21
C PHE A 411 -4.32 7.57 3.15
N LYS A 412 -4.59 7.53 4.46
CA LYS A 412 -3.86 8.29 5.47
C LYS A 412 -2.54 7.59 5.82
N GLN A 413 -1.44 8.34 5.79
CA GLN A 413 -0.18 7.90 6.36
C GLN A 413 -0.13 8.29 7.85
N TYR A 414 0.29 7.36 8.71
CA TYR A 414 0.45 7.61 10.15
C TYR A 414 1.91 7.92 10.53
N ASP A 415 2.86 7.09 10.07
CA ASP A 415 4.28 7.32 10.29
C ASP A 415 5.12 6.80 9.11
N PRO A 416 6.32 7.36 8.87
CA PRO A 416 6.82 8.63 9.43
C PRO A 416 6.07 9.86 8.87
N ALA A 417 6.48 11.06 9.26
CA ALA A 417 6.06 12.31 8.60
C ALA A 417 6.22 12.19 7.07
N PRO A 418 5.31 12.77 6.25
CA PRO A 418 4.48 13.93 6.54
C PRO A 418 3.03 13.65 6.96
N ARG A 419 2.65 12.39 7.24
CA ARG A 419 1.29 12.01 7.69
C ARG A 419 0.15 12.52 6.80
N TYR A 420 0.40 12.57 5.50
CA TYR A 420 -0.55 13.09 4.52
C TYR A 420 -1.73 12.13 4.31
N ASN A 421 -2.87 12.68 3.89
CA ASN A 421 -3.97 11.89 3.35
C ASN A 421 -3.89 11.94 1.82
N ALA A 422 -3.64 10.80 1.17
CA ALA A 422 -3.51 10.73 -0.28
C ALA A 422 -4.80 11.13 -1.02
N ARG A 423 -5.97 10.86 -0.46
CA ARG A 423 -7.26 11.29 -1.03
C ARG A 423 -7.31 12.81 -1.12
N ASP A 424 -7.09 13.50 -0.01
CA ASP A 424 -7.18 14.97 0.02
C ASP A 424 -6.02 15.62 -0.75
N SER A 425 -4.82 15.03 -0.66
CA SER A 425 -3.64 15.47 -1.42
C SER A 425 -3.83 15.31 -2.93
N SER A 426 -4.59 14.32 -3.37
CA SER A 426 -4.90 14.11 -4.79
C SER A 426 -5.84 15.16 -5.37
N ILE A 427 -6.77 15.73 -4.57
CA ILE A 427 -7.59 16.88 -4.97
C ILE A 427 -6.68 18.07 -5.30
N VAL A 428 -5.66 18.31 -4.48
CA VAL A 428 -4.72 19.43 -4.68
C VAL A 428 -3.80 19.17 -5.87
N LEU A 429 -3.33 17.93 -6.04
CA LEU A 429 -2.57 17.54 -7.22
C LEU A 429 -3.39 17.78 -8.50
N ALA A 430 -4.64 17.30 -8.53
CA ALA A 430 -5.55 17.51 -9.64
C ALA A 430 -5.76 19.00 -9.93
N ASN A 431 -5.99 19.82 -8.90
CA ASN A 431 -6.14 21.28 -9.06
C ASN A 431 -4.89 21.95 -9.66
N ILE A 432 -3.68 21.57 -9.22
CA ILE A 432 -2.42 22.08 -9.80
C ILE A 432 -2.32 21.75 -11.30
N HIS A 433 -2.85 20.59 -11.69
CA HIS A 433 -2.87 20.13 -13.07
C HIS A 433 -4.09 20.60 -13.88
N LYS A 434 -5.10 21.19 -13.24
CA LYS A 434 -6.45 21.40 -13.78
C LYS A 434 -7.13 20.09 -14.23
N ALA A 435 -6.77 18.99 -13.59
CA ALA A 435 -7.35 17.67 -13.78
C ALA A 435 -8.69 17.56 -13.06
N LYS A 436 -9.54 16.66 -13.55
CA LYS A 436 -10.78 16.25 -12.86
C LYS A 436 -10.51 15.10 -11.91
N ILE A 437 -11.30 15.00 -10.84
CA ILE A 437 -11.19 13.90 -9.87
C ILE A 437 -12.55 13.24 -9.64
N LEU A 438 -12.56 11.92 -9.80
CA LEU A 438 -13.69 11.05 -9.48
C LEU A 438 -13.38 10.29 -8.20
N MET A 439 -14.25 10.39 -7.20
CA MET A 439 -14.18 9.60 -5.98
C MET A 439 -15.29 8.57 -5.98
N GLY A 440 -14.94 7.30 -5.92
CA GLY A 440 -15.90 6.21 -5.92
C GLY A 440 -16.03 5.56 -4.55
N SER A 441 -17.27 5.32 -4.12
CA SER A 441 -17.52 4.55 -2.92
C SER A 441 -18.94 3.98 -2.90
N ALA A 442 -19.11 2.80 -2.29
CA ALA A 442 -20.43 2.29 -1.93
C ALA A 442 -20.93 2.85 -0.58
N THR A 443 -20.01 3.26 0.27
CA THR A 443 -20.27 3.83 1.60
C THR A 443 -19.36 5.03 1.76
N PRO A 444 -19.68 6.19 1.14
CA PRO A 444 -18.83 7.37 1.19
C PRO A 444 -18.49 7.79 2.62
N SER A 445 -17.34 8.45 2.79
CA SER A 445 -16.99 9.10 4.05
C SER A 445 -17.96 10.24 4.33
N ILE A 446 -18.30 10.43 5.60
CA ILE A 446 -19.25 11.48 6.01
C ILE A 446 -18.77 12.85 5.54
N GLU A 447 -17.45 13.10 5.59
CA GLU A 447 -16.86 14.36 5.15
C GLU A 447 -17.07 14.64 3.66
N ASN A 448 -16.90 13.62 2.80
CA ASN A 448 -17.05 13.79 1.35
C ASN A 448 -18.50 13.80 0.90
N TYR A 449 -19.35 13.00 1.54
CA TYR A 449 -20.79 13.07 1.30
C TYR A 449 -21.35 14.44 1.69
N TRP A 450 -20.91 14.99 2.83
CA TRP A 450 -21.23 16.36 3.22
C TRP A 450 -20.74 17.40 2.23
N ASN A 451 -19.49 17.29 1.75
CA ASN A 451 -18.96 18.21 0.72
C ASN A 451 -19.80 18.18 -0.56
N ALA A 452 -20.29 16.99 -0.96
CA ALA A 452 -21.17 16.84 -2.11
C ALA A 452 -22.56 17.47 -1.85
N GLN A 453 -23.15 17.23 -0.68
CA GLN A 453 -24.42 17.86 -0.29
C GLN A 453 -24.36 19.39 -0.19
N GLN A 454 -23.22 19.96 0.21
CA GLN A 454 -23.00 21.41 0.23
C GLN A 454 -22.69 21.99 -1.16
N GLY A 455 -22.75 21.19 -2.23
CA GLY A 455 -22.47 21.63 -3.61
C GLY A 455 -20.99 21.92 -3.88
N LYS A 456 -20.07 21.54 -2.98
CA LYS A 456 -18.63 21.65 -3.22
C LYS A 456 -18.17 20.60 -4.23
N PHE A 457 -18.71 19.38 -4.14
CA PHE A 457 -18.51 18.30 -5.10
C PHE A 457 -19.80 18.06 -5.90
N GLY A 458 -19.69 17.51 -7.11
CA GLY A 458 -20.84 16.88 -7.76
C GLY A 458 -21.19 15.56 -7.06
N LEU A 459 -22.47 15.22 -6.96
CA LEU A 459 -22.94 13.94 -6.41
C LEU A 459 -23.66 13.16 -7.50
N VAL A 460 -23.19 11.95 -7.78
CA VAL A 460 -23.84 11.02 -8.72
C VAL A 460 -24.14 9.73 -8.00
N GLU A 461 -25.38 9.24 -8.10
CA GLU A 461 -25.84 8.07 -7.36
C GLU A 461 -26.16 6.89 -8.28
N LEU A 462 -25.63 5.72 -7.95
CA LEU A 462 -25.94 4.43 -8.58
C LEU A 462 -26.59 3.50 -7.56
N LYS A 463 -27.93 3.51 -7.54
CA LYS A 463 -28.74 2.81 -6.53
C LYS A 463 -28.96 1.32 -6.82
N LYS A 464 -28.79 0.89 -8.08
CA LYS A 464 -29.05 -0.49 -8.50
C LYS A 464 -27.76 -1.29 -8.70
N ARG A 465 -27.82 -2.59 -8.37
CA ARG A 465 -26.75 -3.54 -8.70
C ARG A 465 -26.77 -3.88 -10.19
N HIS A 466 -25.58 -4.09 -10.74
CA HIS A 466 -25.42 -4.59 -12.10
C HIS A 466 -26.06 -5.98 -12.22
N GLY A 467 -26.86 -6.20 -13.27
CA GLY A 467 -27.50 -7.49 -13.53
C GLY A 467 -28.76 -7.80 -12.71
N GLY A 468 -29.33 -6.83 -11.97
CA GLY A 468 -30.63 -6.98 -11.30
C GLY A 468 -30.63 -7.85 -10.03
N VAL A 469 -29.45 -8.20 -9.51
CA VAL A 469 -29.31 -9.06 -8.32
C VAL A 469 -29.75 -8.33 -7.05
N GLN A 470 -30.56 -8.98 -6.22
CA GLN A 470 -31.03 -8.42 -4.94
C GLN A 470 -29.89 -8.25 -3.92
N MET A 471 -30.07 -7.33 -2.97
CA MET A 471 -29.19 -7.22 -1.82
C MET A 471 -29.29 -8.49 -0.94
N PRO A 472 -28.18 -8.90 -0.30
CA PRO A 472 -28.19 -10.07 0.57
C PRO A 472 -29.14 -9.85 1.74
N GLU A 473 -29.70 -10.93 2.25
CA GLU A 473 -30.50 -10.89 3.47
C GLU A 473 -29.57 -10.78 4.69
N ILE A 474 -29.68 -9.70 5.46
CA ILE A 474 -28.89 -9.50 6.68
C ILE A 474 -29.74 -9.87 7.88
N LEU A 475 -29.26 -10.85 8.66
CA LEU A 475 -29.89 -11.32 9.88
C LEU A 475 -29.00 -11.00 11.09
N CYS A 476 -29.62 -10.65 12.21
CA CYS A 476 -28.93 -10.38 13.46
C CYS A 476 -29.08 -11.56 14.42
N ALA A 477 -27.97 -12.06 14.95
CA ALA A 477 -27.92 -13.09 15.98
C ALA A 477 -27.64 -12.46 17.35
N ASP A 478 -28.62 -12.56 18.26
CA ASP A 478 -28.45 -12.14 19.66
C ASP A 478 -27.58 -13.16 20.42
N ILE A 479 -26.29 -12.84 20.55
CA ILE A 479 -25.36 -13.70 21.31
C ILE A 479 -25.48 -13.51 22.82
N LYS A 480 -26.10 -12.43 23.32
CA LYS A 480 -26.39 -12.25 24.75
C LYS A 480 -27.38 -13.30 25.22
N GLU A 481 -28.47 -13.49 24.47
CA GLU A 481 -29.46 -14.50 24.78
C GLU A 481 -28.91 -15.92 24.57
N ALA A 482 -28.20 -16.16 23.47
CA ALA A 482 -27.60 -17.48 23.19
C ALA A 482 -26.58 -17.90 24.26
N THR A 483 -25.78 -16.95 24.77
CA THR A 483 -24.83 -17.19 25.87
C THR A 483 -25.57 -17.50 27.17
N ARG A 484 -26.59 -16.71 27.52
CA ARG A 484 -27.42 -16.96 28.72
C ARG A 484 -28.08 -18.34 28.70
N LYS A 485 -28.55 -18.77 27.53
CA LYS A 485 -29.17 -20.09 27.32
C LYS A 485 -28.15 -21.23 27.15
N LYS A 486 -26.84 -20.96 27.24
CA LYS A 486 -25.75 -21.92 27.00
C LYS A 486 -25.85 -22.63 25.63
N LYS A 487 -26.34 -21.93 24.61
CA LYS A 487 -26.52 -22.45 23.24
C LYS A 487 -25.36 -22.09 22.30
N MET A 488 -24.43 -21.24 22.74
CA MET A 488 -23.24 -20.90 21.96
C MET A 488 -22.34 -22.13 21.80
N LYS A 489 -21.89 -22.39 20.57
CA LYS A 489 -20.85 -23.38 20.26
C LYS A 489 -19.54 -22.62 20.07
N SER A 490 -18.74 -22.57 21.12
CA SER A 490 -17.59 -21.67 21.20
C SER A 490 -17.96 -20.21 20.86
N HIS A 491 -17.50 -19.66 19.74
CA HIS A 491 -17.82 -18.30 19.28
C HIS A 491 -18.97 -18.21 18.27
N PHE A 492 -19.57 -19.35 17.91
CA PHE A 492 -20.63 -19.41 16.89
C PHE A 492 -22.02 -19.45 17.53
N SER A 493 -22.88 -18.54 17.07
CA SER A 493 -24.30 -18.53 17.42
C SER A 493 -25.03 -19.71 16.78
N PRO A 494 -26.15 -20.19 17.36
CA PRO A 494 -26.96 -21.25 16.75
C PRO A 494 -27.38 -20.93 15.32
N LEU A 495 -27.77 -19.69 15.06
CA LEU A 495 -28.18 -19.22 13.73
C LEU A 495 -27.03 -19.31 12.73
N LEU A 496 -25.82 -18.88 13.11
CA LEU A 496 -24.66 -18.98 12.24
C LEU A 496 -24.29 -20.44 11.95
N MET A 497 -24.32 -21.31 12.96
CA MET A 497 -24.03 -22.74 12.79
C MET A 497 -25.01 -23.43 11.83
N GLU A 498 -26.31 -23.17 11.99
CA GLU A 498 -27.36 -23.71 11.11
C GLU A 498 -27.15 -23.27 9.66
N GLN A 499 -26.87 -21.98 9.45
CA GLN A 499 -26.66 -21.44 8.10
C GLN A 499 -25.35 -21.92 7.46
N MET A 500 -24.29 -22.14 8.25
CA MET A 500 -23.06 -22.77 7.76
C MET A 500 -23.31 -24.23 7.35
N GLU A 501 -24.05 -25.00 8.15
CA GLU A 501 -24.42 -26.37 7.82
C GLU A 501 -25.23 -26.46 6.51
N GLU A 502 -26.15 -25.52 6.28
CA GLU A 502 -26.92 -25.41 5.04
C GLU A 502 -26.02 -25.10 3.83
N ALA A 503 -25.12 -24.11 3.96
CA ALA A 503 -24.16 -23.75 2.91
C ALA A 503 -23.25 -24.94 2.54
N PHE A 504 -22.69 -25.64 3.53
CA PHE A 504 -21.82 -26.79 3.28
C PHE A 504 -22.55 -27.97 2.64
N LYS A 505 -23.82 -28.23 2.99
CA LYS A 505 -24.65 -29.24 2.31
C LYS A 505 -24.84 -28.93 0.83
N ASN A 506 -24.95 -27.65 0.50
CA ASN A 506 -25.11 -27.18 -0.88
C ASN A 506 -23.78 -27.04 -1.65
N LYS A 507 -22.64 -27.38 -1.02
CA LYS A 507 -21.27 -27.15 -1.55
C LYS A 507 -21.01 -25.69 -1.88
N GLU A 508 -21.54 -24.80 -1.06
CA GLU A 508 -21.35 -23.36 -1.15
C GLU A 508 -20.25 -22.91 -0.17
N GLN A 509 -19.67 -21.74 -0.44
CA GLN A 509 -18.55 -21.21 0.34
C GLN A 509 -19.01 -20.16 1.36
N VAL A 510 -18.26 -20.08 2.46
CA VAL A 510 -18.56 -19.19 3.59
C VAL A 510 -17.39 -18.25 3.86
N ILE A 511 -17.71 -16.99 4.15
CA ILE A 511 -16.74 -16.01 4.66
C ILE A 511 -17.04 -15.71 6.13
N LEU A 512 -16.03 -15.79 6.99
CA LEU A 512 -16.13 -15.40 8.39
C LEU A 512 -15.22 -14.22 8.69
N PHE A 513 -15.82 -13.17 9.23
CA PHE A 513 -15.18 -11.90 9.48
C PHE A 513 -14.98 -11.64 10.98
N GLN A 514 -13.75 -11.30 11.36
CA GLN A 514 -13.40 -10.88 12.70
C GLN A 514 -12.48 -9.66 12.69
N ASN A 515 -12.86 -8.59 13.39
CA ASN A 515 -12.10 -7.33 13.45
C ASN A 515 -10.93 -7.37 14.45
N ARG A 516 -10.20 -8.50 14.49
CA ARG A 516 -9.04 -8.69 15.36
C ARG A 516 -8.10 -9.77 14.80
N ARG A 517 -6.80 -9.47 14.72
CA ARG A 517 -5.76 -10.35 14.15
C ARG A 517 -5.32 -11.45 15.14
N GLY A 518 -5.06 -12.66 14.63
CA GLY A 518 -4.28 -13.75 15.28
C GLY A 518 -4.89 -14.41 16.53
N TYR A 519 -4.18 -15.36 17.17
CA TYR A 519 -4.31 -15.63 18.61
C TYR A 519 -3.78 -14.40 19.34
N ALA A 520 -4.65 -13.56 19.88
CA ALA A 520 -4.21 -12.66 20.94
C ALA A 520 -5.07 -12.78 22.19
N PRO A 521 -5.23 -14.01 22.74
CA PRO A 521 -5.72 -14.07 24.08
C PRO A 521 -4.70 -13.44 25.02
N PHE A 522 -5.20 -12.58 25.89
CA PHE A 522 -4.47 -12.25 27.10
C PHE A 522 -4.76 -13.34 28.12
N MET A 523 -3.78 -13.61 28.98
CA MET A 523 -4.02 -14.46 30.13
C MET A 523 -4.77 -13.65 31.20
N ILE A 524 -5.79 -14.24 31.80
CA ILE A 524 -6.49 -13.71 32.95
C ILE A 524 -6.62 -14.79 34.03
N CYS A 525 -6.48 -14.41 35.30
CA CYS A 525 -6.83 -15.29 36.41
C CYS A 525 -8.34 -15.26 36.65
N GLU A 526 -9.00 -16.42 36.69
CA GLU A 526 -10.45 -16.49 36.89
C GLU A 526 -10.88 -16.13 38.31
N GLU A 527 -9.98 -16.26 39.29
CA GLU A 527 -10.29 -15.97 40.69
C GLU A 527 -10.07 -14.51 41.06
N CYS A 528 -8.93 -13.91 40.66
CA CYS A 528 -8.59 -12.53 41.03
C CYS A 528 -8.65 -11.52 39.88
N GLY A 529 -8.90 -11.97 38.64
CA GLY A 529 -8.97 -11.11 37.46
C GLY A 529 -7.62 -10.55 36.98
N HIS A 530 -6.50 -10.94 37.60
CA HIS A 530 -5.18 -10.43 37.24
C HIS A 530 -4.81 -10.78 35.79
N VAL A 531 -4.35 -9.79 35.03
CA VAL A 531 -3.85 -9.91 33.66
C VAL A 531 -2.35 -9.56 33.64
N PRO A 532 -1.47 -10.40 33.10
CA PRO A 532 -0.04 -10.07 33.01
C PRO A 532 0.22 -8.87 32.10
N GLU A 533 0.93 -7.88 32.63
CA GLU A 533 1.28 -6.65 31.93
C GLU A 533 2.74 -6.64 31.46
N CYS A 534 3.01 -5.77 30.48
CA CYS A 534 4.35 -5.50 29.99
C CYS A 534 5.09 -4.53 30.93
N ASN A 535 6.37 -4.80 31.20
CA ASN A 535 7.15 -3.91 32.07
C ASN A 535 7.54 -2.61 31.35
N ASN A 536 7.59 -2.63 30.01
CA ASN A 536 8.03 -1.52 29.18
C ASN A 536 6.88 -0.74 28.52
N CYS A 537 5.68 -1.30 28.53
CA CYS A 537 4.50 -0.75 27.87
C CYS A 537 3.29 -0.93 28.80
N ASP A 538 2.38 0.03 28.84
CA ASP A 538 1.17 -0.03 29.67
C ASP A 538 0.07 -0.84 28.94
N VAL A 539 0.37 -2.11 28.68
CA VAL A 539 -0.44 -3.03 27.89
C VAL A 539 -0.37 -4.43 28.47
N SER A 540 -1.45 -5.20 28.28
CA SER A 540 -1.47 -6.63 28.56
C SER A 540 -0.55 -7.39 27.59
N LEU A 541 0.06 -8.47 28.09
CA LEU A 541 0.86 -9.37 27.28
C LEU A 541 -0.03 -10.34 26.51
N THR A 542 0.37 -10.62 25.26
CA THR A 542 -0.34 -11.51 24.35
C THR A 542 0.28 -12.89 24.35
N TYR A 543 -0.52 -13.95 24.47
CA TYR A 543 0.01 -15.32 24.45
C TYR A 543 0.31 -15.82 23.03
N HIS A 544 1.54 -16.28 22.80
CA HIS A 544 1.97 -16.92 21.55
C HIS A 544 2.15 -18.42 21.73
N LYS A 545 1.22 -19.21 21.17
CA LYS A 545 1.13 -20.68 21.29
C LYS A 545 2.41 -21.40 20.81
N PHE A 546 2.92 -21.09 19.62
CA PHE A 546 4.10 -21.75 19.03
C PHE A 546 5.36 -21.71 19.90
N SER A 547 5.52 -20.64 20.67
CA SER A 547 6.68 -20.41 21.52
C SER A 547 6.37 -20.52 23.01
N ASN A 548 5.13 -20.90 23.36
CA ASN A 548 4.59 -20.99 24.72
C ASN A 548 5.00 -19.82 25.65
N GLN A 549 4.86 -18.59 25.16
CA GLN A 549 5.30 -17.38 25.86
C GLN A 549 4.31 -16.22 25.70
N LEU A 550 4.25 -15.37 26.72
CA LEU A 550 3.56 -14.10 26.72
C LEU A 550 4.47 -13.03 26.10
N ARG A 551 4.03 -12.32 25.07
CA ARG A 551 4.82 -11.31 24.35
C ARG A 551 4.07 -10.00 24.23
N CYS A 552 4.79 -8.89 24.35
CA CYS A 552 4.28 -7.57 24.02
C CYS A 552 4.48 -7.30 22.52
N HIS A 553 3.40 -7.03 21.78
CA HIS A 553 3.49 -6.66 20.37
C HIS A 553 4.19 -5.31 20.13
N TYR A 554 4.14 -4.40 21.11
CA TYR A 554 4.71 -3.06 20.96
C TYR A 554 6.22 -3.05 21.14
N CYS A 555 6.74 -3.63 22.22
CA CYS A 555 8.18 -3.59 22.52
C CYS A 555 8.93 -4.91 22.27
N GLY A 556 8.23 -6.01 22.02
CA GLY A 556 8.84 -7.32 21.79
C GLY A 556 9.32 -8.03 23.06
N GLN A 557 9.14 -7.45 24.26
CA GLN A 557 9.41 -8.14 25.53
C GLN A 557 8.58 -9.42 25.60
N HIS A 558 9.19 -10.50 26.10
CA HIS A 558 8.52 -11.78 26.29
C HIS A 558 8.77 -12.31 27.71
N LYS A 559 7.80 -13.08 28.22
CA LYS A 559 7.83 -13.81 29.49
C LYS A 559 7.34 -15.24 29.21
N LYS A 560 7.86 -16.24 29.93
CA LYS A 560 7.29 -17.60 29.85
C LYS A 560 5.85 -17.60 30.38
N MET A 561 5.01 -18.49 29.88
CA MET A 561 3.68 -18.71 30.44
C MET A 561 3.81 -19.24 31.88
N PRO A 562 3.28 -18.54 32.90
CA PRO A 562 3.34 -19.03 34.27
C PRO A 562 2.25 -20.06 34.54
N ASN A 563 2.57 -21.06 35.37
CA ASN A 563 1.62 -22.12 35.77
C ASN A 563 0.66 -21.69 36.89
N ALA A 564 0.91 -20.53 37.51
CA ALA A 564 0.10 -19.94 38.56
C ALA A 564 0.06 -18.42 38.41
N CYS A 565 -1.00 -17.80 38.91
CA CYS A 565 -1.17 -16.35 38.93
C CYS A 565 -0.11 -15.71 39.82
N GLY A 566 0.63 -14.73 39.28
CA GLY A 566 1.62 -13.97 40.06
C GLY A 566 1.05 -13.08 41.16
N ALA A 567 -0.27 -12.81 41.14
CA ALA A 567 -0.93 -11.96 42.13
C ALA A 567 -1.57 -12.76 43.29
N CYS A 568 -2.25 -13.89 43.01
CA CYS A 568 -2.97 -14.66 44.02
C CYS A 568 -2.49 -16.12 44.18
N GLY A 569 -1.54 -16.58 43.37
CA GLY A 569 -1.05 -17.96 43.41
C GLY A 569 -1.98 -19.01 42.81
N SER A 570 -3.18 -18.63 42.36
CA SER A 570 -4.15 -19.56 41.75
C SER A 570 -3.62 -20.18 40.46
N THR A 571 -3.85 -21.48 40.28
CA THR A 571 -3.56 -22.20 39.02
C THR A 571 -4.67 -22.03 37.97
N ARG A 572 -5.79 -21.38 38.33
CA ARG A 572 -6.91 -21.08 37.43
C ARG A 572 -6.63 -19.86 36.58
N VAL A 573 -5.65 -19.99 35.69
CA VAL A 573 -5.33 -18.99 34.66
C VAL A 573 -5.89 -19.45 33.32
N THR A 574 -6.73 -18.62 32.69
CA THR A 574 -7.33 -18.92 31.39
C THR A 574 -6.96 -17.86 30.35
N LEU A 575 -7.03 -18.26 29.09
CA LEU A 575 -6.75 -17.40 27.95
C LEU A 575 -8.08 -16.80 27.46
N LYS A 576 -8.19 -15.47 27.43
CA LYS A 576 -9.40 -14.75 26.96
C LYS A 576 -9.11 -13.91 25.73
N GLY A 577 -9.99 -14.03 24.75
CA GLY A 577 -9.90 -13.37 23.44
C GLY A 577 -9.68 -14.39 22.33
N PHE A 578 -10.37 -14.21 21.21
CA PHE A 578 -10.25 -15.07 20.04
C PHE A 578 -9.99 -14.23 18.81
N GLY A 579 -9.20 -14.76 17.88
CA GLY A 579 -9.04 -14.17 16.56
C GLY A 579 -9.02 -15.26 15.50
N THR A 580 -8.52 -14.92 14.32
CA THR A 580 -8.65 -15.72 13.09
C THR A 580 -8.13 -17.16 13.24
N GLU A 581 -7.08 -17.37 14.03
CA GLU A 581 -6.49 -18.70 14.31
C GLU A 581 -7.38 -19.61 15.15
N GLN A 582 -7.97 -19.07 16.20
CA GLN A 582 -8.85 -19.86 17.07
C GLN A 582 -10.12 -20.27 16.34
N ILE A 583 -10.63 -19.41 15.45
CA ILE A 583 -11.79 -19.72 14.61
C ILE A 583 -11.49 -20.89 13.67
N GLU A 584 -10.29 -20.92 13.06
CA GLU A 584 -9.84 -22.02 12.21
C GLU A 584 -9.76 -23.35 12.98
N GLU A 585 -9.11 -23.36 14.15
CA GLU A 585 -8.99 -24.55 14.99
C GLU A 585 -10.37 -25.07 15.46
N GLU A 586 -11.27 -24.18 15.85
CA GLU A 586 -12.60 -24.55 16.33
C GLU A 586 -13.52 -25.03 15.21
N LEU A 587 -13.44 -24.44 14.02
CA LEU A 587 -14.18 -24.93 12.85
C LEU A 587 -13.79 -26.36 12.50
N ALA A 588 -12.50 -26.71 12.58
CA ALA A 588 -12.04 -28.07 12.32
C ALA A 588 -12.63 -29.11 13.31
N ILE A 589 -12.97 -28.69 14.53
CA ILE A 589 -13.61 -29.56 15.54
C ILE A 589 -15.07 -29.84 15.16
N TYR A 590 -15.83 -28.81 14.78
CA TYR A 590 -17.25 -28.95 14.47
C TYR A 590 -17.50 -29.48 13.04
N PHE A 591 -16.59 -29.18 12.12
CA PHE A 591 -16.66 -29.54 10.71
C PHE A 591 -15.31 -30.13 10.25
N PRO A 592 -15.02 -31.41 10.53
CA PRO A 592 -13.71 -32.01 10.22
C PRO A 592 -13.46 -32.24 8.72
N LYS A 593 -14.49 -32.14 7.88
CA LYS A 593 -14.40 -32.39 6.43
C LYS A 593 -14.23 -31.13 5.58
N ILE A 594 -14.41 -29.94 6.15
CA ILE A 594 -14.31 -28.68 5.42
C ILE A 594 -12.88 -28.18 5.39
N LYS A 595 -12.49 -27.52 4.31
CA LYS A 595 -11.20 -26.85 4.18
C LYS A 595 -11.35 -25.39 4.58
N VAL A 596 -10.65 -25.02 5.65
CA VAL A 596 -10.61 -23.66 6.16
C VAL A 596 -9.28 -23.03 5.78
N ALA A 597 -9.30 -21.76 5.39
CA ALA A 597 -8.09 -20.96 5.19
C ALA A 597 -8.20 -19.63 5.92
N ARG A 598 -7.04 -19.09 6.33
CA ARG A 598 -6.94 -17.77 6.96
C ARG A 598 -6.38 -16.72 6.05
N MET A 599 -7.03 -15.56 6.06
CA MET A 599 -6.60 -14.37 5.35
C MET A 599 -6.31 -13.22 6.32
N ASP A 600 -5.05 -13.14 6.72
CA ASP A 600 -4.52 -12.04 7.54
C ASP A 600 -3.11 -11.63 7.08
N ALA A 601 -2.57 -10.58 7.69
CA ALA A 601 -1.27 -10.02 7.33
C ALA A 601 -0.09 -11.00 7.58
N ASP A 602 -0.27 -12.02 8.42
CA ASP A 602 0.76 -12.98 8.77
C ASP A 602 0.72 -14.21 7.85
N SER A 603 -0.47 -14.69 7.47
CA SER A 603 -0.64 -15.79 6.50
C SER A 603 -0.26 -15.39 5.06
N THR A 604 -0.31 -14.10 4.74
CA THR A 604 -0.09 -13.57 3.37
C THR A 604 1.28 -12.90 3.16
N ARG A 605 2.27 -13.19 4.02
CA ARG A 605 3.60 -12.53 3.98
C ARG A 605 4.41 -12.80 2.71
N SER A 606 4.26 -13.97 2.08
CA SER A 606 4.98 -14.27 0.85
C SER A 606 4.30 -13.61 -0.36
N LYS A 607 5.09 -13.17 -1.35
CA LYS A 607 4.60 -12.42 -2.53
C LYS A 607 3.47 -13.16 -3.28
N ASN A 608 3.46 -14.50 -3.22
CA ASN A 608 2.51 -15.34 -3.95
C ASN A 608 1.46 -16.03 -3.06
N ALA A 609 1.65 -16.11 -1.73
CA ALA A 609 0.68 -16.79 -0.85
C ALA A 609 -0.72 -16.16 -0.90
N TYR A 610 -0.76 -14.83 -0.98
CA TYR A 610 -2.01 -14.10 -1.15
C TYR A 610 -2.74 -14.53 -2.42
N HIS A 611 -2.05 -14.50 -3.57
CA HIS A 611 -2.65 -14.85 -4.86
C HIS A 611 -3.12 -16.30 -4.86
N GLN A 612 -2.28 -17.22 -4.38
CA GLN A 612 -2.63 -18.63 -4.32
C GLN A 612 -3.89 -18.87 -3.48
N LEU A 613 -3.99 -18.25 -2.30
CA LEU A 613 -5.16 -18.40 -1.42
C LEU A 613 -6.45 -17.86 -2.07
N ILE A 614 -6.37 -16.74 -2.81
CA ILE A 614 -7.52 -16.23 -3.56
C ILE A 614 -7.91 -17.18 -4.69
N THR A 615 -6.94 -17.66 -5.47
CA THR A 615 -7.18 -18.63 -6.55
C THR A 615 -7.78 -19.93 -6.01
N ASP A 616 -7.22 -20.47 -4.93
CA ASP A 616 -7.72 -21.68 -4.27
C ASP A 616 -9.16 -21.50 -3.77
N PHE A 617 -9.50 -20.31 -3.26
CA PHE A 617 -10.87 -20.02 -2.88
C PHE A 617 -11.78 -19.82 -4.11
N GLU A 618 -11.36 -19.12 -5.16
CA GLU A 618 -12.15 -18.98 -6.40
C GLU A 618 -12.44 -20.32 -7.10
N GLU A 619 -11.47 -21.25 -7.09
CA GLU A 619 -11.59 -22.58 -7.68
C GLU A 619 -12.40 -23.57 -6.82
N GLY A 620 -12.80 -23.17 -5.60
CA GLY A 620 -13.55 -24.04 -4.68
C GLY A 620 -12.67 -25.06 -3.95
N ASN A 621 -11.35 -24.87 -3.93
CA ASN A 621 -10.42 -25.70 -3.14
C ASN A 621 -10.48 -25.39 -1.64
N ILE A 622 -11.09 -24.27 -1.25
CA ILE A 622 -11.29 -23.82 0.14
C ILE A 622 -12.79 -23.57 0.36
N ASP A 623 -13.38 -24.12 1.42
CA ASP A 623 -14.82 -23.96 1.71
C ASP A 623 -15.09 -22.72 2.59
N VAL A 624 -14.19 -22.44 3.54
CA VAL A 624 -14.34 -21.32 4.49
C VAL A 624 -13.11 -20.43 4.48
N LEU A 625 -13.36 -19.14 4.27
CA LEU A 625 -12.34 -18.11 4.41
C LEU A 625 -12.56 -17.29 5.69
N VAL A 626 -11.63 -17.44 6.64
CA VAL A 626 -11.63 -16.65 7.88
C VAL A 626 -10.68 -15.49 7.71
N GLY A 627 -11.12 -14.26 7.95
CA GLY A 627 -10.18 -13.15 7.92
C GLY A 627 -10.65 -11.84 8.52
N THR A 628 -9.72 -10.90 8.48
CA THR A 628 -9.89 -9.54 9.00
C THR A 628 -10.33 -8.61 7.86
N GLN A 629 -10.04 -7.32 7.97
CA GLN A 629 -10.33 -6.29 6.95
C GLN A 629 -9.80 -6.62 5.54
N MET A 630 -8.93 -7.62 5.38
CA MET A 630 -8.44 -8.05 4.08
C MET A 630 -9.48 -8.82 3.25
N VAL A 631 -10.42 -9.54 3.88
CA VAL A 631 -11.44 -10.32 3.16
C VAL A 631 -12.51 -9.41 2.55
N THR A 632 -12.62 -8.18 3.04
CA THR A 632 -13.73 -7.28 2.71
C THR A 632 -13.45 -6.42 1.48
N LYS A 633 -12.21 -6.35 1.00
CA LYS A 633 -11.78 -5.40 -0.04
C LYS A 633 -11.54 -6.09 -1.38
N GLY A 634 -11.96 -5.46 -2.49
CA GLY A 634 -11.53 -5.81 -3.86
C GLY A 634 -11.88 -7.19 -4.44
N LEU A 635 -12.38 -8.14 -3.65
CA LEU A 635 -12.56 -9.54 -4.06
C LEU A 635 -14.01 -9.86 -4.49
N ASP A 636 -14.18 -10.57 -5.59
CA ASP A 636 -15.49 -10.99 -6.10
C ASP A 636 -15.53 -12.52 -6.24
N PHE A 637 -16.31 -13.19 -5.39
CA PHE A 637 -16.39 -14.65 -5.36
C PHE A 637 -17.77 -15.13 -5.77
N ASN A 638 -17.82 -16.02 -6.76
CA ASN A 638 -19.07 -16.48 -7.36
C ASN A 638 -19.89 -17.40 -6.43
N ASN A 639 -19.21 -18.22 -5.61
CA ASN A 639 -19.83 -19.29 -4.83
C ASN A 639 -20.01 -18.94 -3.34
N VAL A 640 -19.83 -17.68 -2.96
CA VAL A 640 -20.05 -17.22 -1.57
C VAL A 640 -21.52 -16.90 -1.35
N THR A 641 -22.17 -17.73 -0.52
CA THR A 641 -23.59 -17.56 -0.18
C THR A 641 -23.82 -17.12 1.27
N LEU A 642 -22.83 -17.29 2.14
CA LEU A 642 -22.92 -16.91 3.56
C LEU A 642 -21.73 -16.07 4.01
N VAL A 643 -22.04 -14.98 4.72
CA VAL A 643 -21.06 -14.16 5.43
C VAL A 643 -21.41 -14.11 6.92
N GLY A 644 -20.48 -14.47 7.80
CA GLY A 644 -20.66 -14.36 9.25
C GLY A 644 -19.77 -13.28 9.85
N ILE A 645 -20.36 -12.26 10.48
CA ILE A 645 -19.65 -11.28 11.31
C ILE A 645 -19.69 -11.77 12.75
N LEU A 646 -18.54 -12.25 13.26
CA LEU A 646 -18.50 -13.00 14.51
C LEU A 646 -18.67 -12.13 15.76
N ASN A 647 -18.29 -10.85 15.69
CA ASN A 647 -18.45 -9.91 16.80
C ASN A 647 -18.53 -8.46 16.27
N ALA A 648 -19.73 -7.89 16.22
CA ALA A 648 -19.94 -6.50 15.85
C ALA A 648 -19.59 -5.51 16.98
N ASP A 649 -19.72 -5.91 18.25
CA ASP A 649 -19.52 -5.04 19.41
C ASP A 649 -18.10 -4.46 19.51
N THR A 650 -17.10 -5.21 19.05
CA THR A 650 -15.71 -4.73 19.01
C THR A 650 -15.52 -3.51 18.11
N MET A 651 -16.30 -3.38 17.05
CA MET A 651 -16.26 -2.23 16.14
C MET A 651 -17.02 -1.05 16.74
N LEU A 652 -18.18 -1.32 17.37
CA LEU A 652 -19.07 -0.30 17.92
C LEU A 652 -18.51 0.37 19.17
N ASN A 653 -17.83 -0.39 20.04
CA ASN A 653 -17.29 0.11 21.31
C ASN A 653 -15.85 0.63 21.20
N PHE A 654 -15.35 0.88 19.99
CA PHE A 654 -14.03 1.46 19.82
C PHE A 654 -14.04 2.94 20.25
N PRO A 655 -13.09 3.40 21.10
CA PRO A 655 -13.13 4.73 21.71
C PRO A 655 -12.70 5.84 20.72
N ASP A 656 -13.51 6.07 19.70
CA ASP A 656 -13.30 7.05 18.63
C ASP A 656 -14.67 7.51 18.13
N PHE A 657 -14.84 8.81 17.90
CA PHE A 657 -16.11 9.35 17.40
C PHE A 657 -16.47 8.83 15.99
N ARG A 658 -15.50 8.28 15.24
CA ARG A 658 -15.73 7.64 13.94
C ARG A 658 -16.07 6.15 14.03
N ALA A 659 -16.19 5.58 15.24
CA ALA A 659 -16.42 4.15 15.42
C ALA A 659 -17.69 3.67 14.70
N PHE A 660 -18.79 4.43 14.80
CA PHE A 660 -20.06 4.07 14.17
C PHE A 660 -20.04 4.16 12.65
N GLU A 661 -19.46 5.21 12.08
CA GLU A 661 -19.21 5.32 10.64
C GLU A 661 -18.41 4.11 10.13
N ARG A 662 -17.27 3.80 10.78
CA ARG A 662 -16.41 2.69 10.38
C ARG A 662 -17.11 1.34 10.54
N ALA A 663 -17.84 1.13 11.62
CA ALA A 663 -18.60 -0.09 11.85
C ALA A 663 -19.65 -0.30 10.75
N TYR A 664 -20.38 0.76 10.37
CA TYR A 664 -21.32 0.71 9.26
C TYR A 664 -20.64 0.37 7.93
N GLN A 665 -19.56 1.08 7.58
CA GLN A 665 -18.81 0.88 6.34
C GLN A 665 -18.27 -0.56 6.25
N MET A 666 -17.62 -1.04 7.32
CA MET A 666 -17.07 -2.39 7.38
C MET A 666 -18.17 -3.44 7.24
N MET A 667 -19.24 -3.38 8.05
CA MET A 667 -20.33 -4.36 7.99
C MET A 667 -21.05 -4.36 6.64
N SER A 668 -21.27 -3.17 6.04
CA SER A 668 -21.89 -3.04 4.71
C SER A 668 -20.99 -3.59 3.60
N GLN A 669 -19.68 -3.35 3.68
CA GLN A 669 -18.69 -3.86 2.72
C GLN A 669 -18.59 -5.39 2.79
N VAL A 670 -18.55 -5.97 4.00
CA VAL A 670 -18.52 -7.44 4.17
C VAL A 670 -19.82 -8.05 3.65
N SER A 671 -20.96 -7.44 3.99
CA SER A 671 -22.28 -7.87 3.50
C SER A 671 -22.33 -7.91 1.98
N GLY A 672 -21.75 -6.91 1.31
CA GLY A 672 -21.67 -6.81 -0.15
C GLY A 672 -20.84 -7.88 -0.86
N ARG A 673 -20.23 -8.83 -0.13
CA ARG A 673 -19.50 -9.98 -0.70
C ARG A 673 -20.39 -11.21 -0.91
N ALA A 674 -21.56 -11.29 -0.27
CA ALA A 674 -22.49 -12.40 -0.47
C ALA A 674 -23.42 -12.18 -1.68
N GLY A 675 -23.60 -13.24 -2.50
CA GLY A 675 -24.68 -13.32 -3.49
C GLY A 675 -24.61 -12.35 -4.67
N ARG A 676 -23.53 -12.38 -5.47
CA ARG A 676 -23.30 -11.43 -6.59
C ARG A 676 -23.83 -11.85 -7.97
N LYS A 677 -24.32 -13.08 -8.16
CA LYS A 677 -24.80 -13.54 -9.48
C LYS A 677 -26.18 -14.20 -9.43
N VAL A 678 -26.29 -15.42 -8.88
CA VAL A 678 -27.47 -16.28 -9.12
C VAL A 678 -28.37 -16.44 -7.89
N LYS A 679 -27.79 -16.52 -6.68
CA LYS A 679 -28.53 -16.74 -5.43
C LYS A 679 -28.40 -15.53 -4.50
N ARG A 680 -29.49 -15.22 -3.78
CA ARG A 680 -29.47 -14.22 -2.71
C ARG A 680 -28.65 -14.78 -1.55
N GLY A 681 -27.50 -14.15 -1.29
CA GLY A 681 -26.66 -14.50 -0.15
C GLY A 681 -27.28 -14.07 1.17
N LYS A 682 -26.83 -14.68 2.27
CA LYS A 682 -27.20 -14.34 3.64
C LYS A 682 -26.00 -13.80 4.41
N VAL A 683 -26.25 -12.86 5.32
CA VAL A 683 -25.25 -12.30 6.21
C VAL A 683 -25.74 -12.41 7.64
N ILE A 684 -24.93 -12.98 8.53
CA ILE A 684 -25.26 -13.12 9.95
C ILE A 684 -24.37 -12.20 10.77
N ILE A 685 -24.97 -11.24 11.47
CA ILE A 685 -24.27 -10.32 12.37
C ILE A 685 -24.47 -10.78 13.81
N GLN A 686 -23.39 -11.19 14.49
CA GLN A 686 -23.43 -11.55 15.90
C GLN A 686 -23.10 -10.35 16.79
N THR A 687 -23.97 -10.07 17.75
CA THR A 687 -23.85 -8.90 18.66
C THR A 687 -24.49 -9.15 20.03
N TYR A 688 -23.91 -8.57 21.08
CA TYR A 688 -24.52 -8.55 22.42
C TYR A 688 -25.65 -7.52 22.53
N ASP A 689 -25.69 -6.54 21.62
CA ASP A 689 -26.76 -5.56 21.51
C ASP A 689 -27.41 -5.59 20.11
N PRO A 690 -28.41 -6.46 19.87
CA PRO A 690 -29.09 -6.57 18.58
C PRO A 690 -29.95 -5.36 18.22
N TYR A 691 -30.25 -4.49 19.19
CA TYR A 691 -31.10 -3.32 18.98
C TYR A 691 -30.29 -2.03 18.75
N HIS A 692 -28.97 -2.12 18.72
CA HIS A 692 -28.09 -1.00 18.46
C HIS A 692 -28.43 -0.31 17.12
N ARG A 693 -28.49 1.03 17.11
CA ARG A 693 -28.89 1.86 15.95
C ARG A 693 -28.18 1.47 14.66
N ILE A 694 -26.84 1.38 14.72
CA ILE A 694 -26.00 1.09 13.55
C ILE A 694 -26.30 -0.29 12.95
N ILE A 695 -26.64 -1.29 13.78
CA ILE A 695 -26.92 -2.65 13.29
C ILE A 695 -28.22 -2.66 12.49
N ARG A 696 -29.27 -1.97 12.97
CA ARG A 696 -30.52 -1.81 12.22
C ARG A 696 -30.29 -1.08 10.89
N GLN A 697 -29.53 0.00 10.90
CA GLN A 697 -29.19 0.75 9.67
C GLN A 697 -28.43 -0.10 8.66
N VAL A 698 -27.56 -1.01 9.11
CA VAL A 698 -26.88 -1.97 8.21
C VAL A 698 -27.89 -2.96 7.62
N ILE A 699 -28.79 -3.52 8.44
CA ILE A 699 -29.83 -4.47 8.01
C ILE A 699 -30.77 -3.86 6.98
N GLU A 700 -31.17 -2.60 7.19
CA GLU A 700 -32.10 -1.86 6.33
C GLU A 700 -31.40 -1.18 5.13
N HIS A 701 -30.07 -1.30 5.03
CA HIS A 701 -29.24 -0.59 4.05
C HIS A 701 -29.41 0.95 4.08
N ASP A 702 -29.70 1.51 5.25
CA ASP A 702 -30.00 2.92 5.45
C ASP A 702 -28.73 3.76 5.72
N TYR A 703 -27.95 4.02 4.67
CA TYR A 703 -26.78 4.89 4.75
C TYR A 703 -27.17 6.33 5.08
N LEU A 704 -28.28 6.83 4.53
CA LEU A 704 -28.70 8.22 4.71
C LEU A 704 -29.11 8.49 6.15
N GLY A 705 -29.85 7.57 6.78
CA GLY A 705 -30.18 7.66 8.20
C GLY A 705 -28.94 7.58 9.08
N MET A 706 -27.98 6.71 8.77
CA MET A 706 -26.68 6.67 9.47
C MET A 706 -25.96 8.03 9.35
N TYR A 707 -25.80 8.53 8.12
CA TYR A 707 -25.16 9.81 7.82
C TYR A 707 -25.81 10.98 8.57
N ASN A 708 -27.15 11.10 8.54
CA ASN A 708 -27.87 12.20 9.18
C ASN A 708 -27.70 12.18 10.71
N ASN A 709 -27.76 10.99 11.33
CA ASN A 709 -27.57 10.86 12.77
C ASN A 709 -26.15 11.22 13.20
N GLU A 710 -25.13 10.69 12.49
CA GLU A 710 -23.73 11.02 12.74
C GLU A 710 -23.46 12.51 12.54
N LEU A 711 -24.08 13.14 11.54
CA LEU A 711 -23.92 14.56 11.28
C LEU A 711 -24.42 15.42 12.46
N ILE A 712 -25.55 15.04 13.07
CA ILE A 712 -26.10 15.74 14.25
C ILE A 712 -25.12 15.67 15.42
N GLU A 713 -24.62 14.47 15.74
CA GLU A 713 -23.67 14.26 16.83
C GLU A 713 -22.34 15.00 16.56
N ARG A 714 -21.80 14.90 15.34
CA ARG A 714 -20.58 15.61 14.95
C ARG A 714 -20.73 17.12 15.03
N LYS A 715 -21.91 17.66 14.72
CA LYS A 715 -22.19 19.10 14.88
C LYS A 715 -22.23 19.50 16.35
N GLN A 716 -22.90 18.72 17.20
CA GLN A 716 -23.02 18.99 18.64
C GLN A 716 -21.67 18.97 19.36
N PHE A 717 -20.78 18.04 18.99
CA PHE A 717 -19.47 17.87 19.64
C PHE A 717 -18.29 18.51 18.90
N ASN A 718 -18.56 19.37 17.91
CA ASN A 718 -17.55 20.10 17.14
C ASN A 718 -16.51 19.17 16.46
N TYR A 719 -16.99 18.15 15.75
CA TYR A 719 -16.18 17.20 14.99
C TYR A 719 -16.25 17.45 13.47
N PRO A 720 -15.31 16.87 12.68
CA PRO A 720 -15.38 16.88 11.22
C PRO A 720 -16.72 16.31 10.72
N PRO A 721 -17.37 16.93 9.70
CA PRO A 721 -16.82 17.91 8.76
C PRO A 721 -16.90 19.39 9.15
N PHE A 722 -17.46 19.72 10.32
CA PHE A 722 -17.69 21.10 10.78
C PHE A 722 -16.44 21.77 11.33
N HIS A 723 -15.58 20.97 11.96
CA HIS A 723 -14.29 21.41 12.50
C HIS A 723 -13.15 20.58 11.90
N ARG A 724 -11.96 21.16 11.83
CA ARG A 724 -10.71 20.45 11.58
C ARG A 724 -10.08 20.06 12.91
N LEU A 725 -9.40 18.92 12.91
CA LEU A 725 -8.74 18.39 14.09
C LEU A 725 -7.23 18.40 13.88
N ILE A 726 -6.49 18.88 14.89
CA ILE A 726 -5.04 18.73 14.95
C ILE A 726 -4.71 18.01 16.25
N HIS A 727 -4.09 16.85 16.13
CA HIS A 727 -3.69 16.02 17.25
C HIS A 727 -2.20 16.15 17.50
N PHE A 728 -1.83 16.46 18.74
CA PHE A 728 -0.46 16.54 19.19
C PHE A 728 -0.16 15.35 20.12
N SER A 729 0.85 14.56 19.78
CA SER A 729 1.36 13.51 20.65
C SER A 729 2.73 13.89 21.18
N LEU A 730 2.82 14.07 22.49
CA LEU A 730 4.06 14.34 23.21
C LEU A 730 4.56 13.04 23.83
N LYS A 731 5.87 12.79 23.74
CA LYS A 731 6.47 11.59 24.34
C LYS A 731 7.82 11.84 24.98
N HIS A 732 8.03 11.22 26.14
CA HIS A 732 9.28 11.29 26.90
C HIS A 732 9.48 10.02 27.75
N ARG A 733 10.73 9.71 28.14
CA ARG A 733 11.01 8.52 28.98
C ARG A 733 10.66 8.71 30.46
N ASP A 734 10.86 9.93 30.94
CA ASP A 734 10.46 10.37 32.27
C ASP A 734 9.02 10.92 32.21
N LYS A 735 8.17 10.41 33.12
CA LYS A 735 6.75 10.75 33.24
C LYS A 735 6.52 12.16 33.77
N ASP A 736 7.31 12.61 34.75
CA ASP A 736 7.12 13.92 35.38
C ASP A 736 7.55 15.02 34.42
N MET A 737 8.64 14.77 33.70
CA MET A 737 9.09 15.64 32.61
C MET A 737 8.06 15.75 31.48
N LEU A 738 7.40 14.63 31.12
CA LEU A 738 6.30 14.65 30.15
C LEU A 738 5.11 15.45 30.67
N ASN A 739 4.75 15.27 31.94
CA ASN A 739 3.63 15.99 32.56
C ASN A 739 3.86 17.50 32.51
N ALA A 740 5.03 17.96 32.97
CA ALA A 740 5.40 19.38 32.95
C ALA A 740 5.40 19.94 31.52
N GLY A 741 6.13 19.27 30.60
CA GLY A 741 6.22 19.73 29.21
C GLY A 741 4.89 19.71 28.46
N ALA A 742 4.04 18.70 28.67
CA ALA A 742 2.72 18.65 28.04
C ALA A 742 1.77 19.72 28.60
N SER A 743 1.81 19.99 29.91
CA SER A 743 1.02 21.06 30.52
C SER A 743 1.44 22.43 29.97
N GLU A 744 2.74 22.72 29.90
CA GLU A 744 3.26 23.98 29.36
C GLU A 744 2.90 24.17 27.88
N PHE A 745 3.12 23.14 27.06
CA PHE A 745 2.74 23.19 25.64
C PHE A 745 1.24 23.42 25.45
N THR A 746 0.41 22.75 26.26
CA THR A 746 -1.05 22.91 26.20
C THR A 746 -1.48 24.30 26.65
N TYR A 747 -0.84 24.85 27.69
CA TYR A 747 -1.10 26.20 28.18
C TYR A 747 -0.82 27.26 27.10
N GLN A 748 0.31 27.13 26.38
CA GLN A 748 0.64 28.04 25.27
C GLN A 748 -0.39 27.94 24.13
N LEU A 749 -0.86 26.74 23.81
CA LEU A 749 -1.96 26.56 22.85
C LEU A 749 -3.25 27.20 23.36
N GLN A 750 -3.62 26.99 24.63
CA GLN A 750 -4.83 27.56 25.23
C GLN A 750 -4.82 29.08 25.25
N GLN A 751 -3.66 29.72 25.47
CA GLN A 751 -3.56 31.18 25.40
C GLN A 751 -3.94 31.74 24.01
N LYS A 752 -3.66 31.00 22.94
CA LYS A 752 -3.95 31.44 21.57
C LYS A 752 -5.30 30.96 21.04
N PHE A 753 -5.72 29.76 21.41
CA PHE A 753 -6.89 29.09 20.85
C PHE A 753 -8.08 28.98 21.82
N GLY A 754 -7.87 29.23 23.11
CA GLY A 754 -8.90 29.21 24.15
C GLY A 754 -9.45 27.79 24.41
N SER A 755 -10.77 27.70 24.54
CA SER A 755 -11.52 26.45 24.80
C SER A 755 -11.47 25.42 23.67
N ARG A 756 -10.86 25.76 22.53
CA ARG A 756 -10.66 24.86 21.38
C ARG A 756 -9.64 23.75 21.63
N VAL A 757 -8.83 23.89 22.69
CA VAL A 757 -7.76 22.95 23.05
C VAL A 757 -8.26 22.02 24.16
N LEU A 758 -8.22 20.72 23.89
CA LEU A 758 -8.59 19.65 24.82
C LEU A 758 -7.34 18.86 25.25
N GLY A 759 -7.29 18.44 26.50
CA GLY A 759 -6.13 17.78 27.11
C GLY A 759 -5.30 18.74 27.99
N PRO A 760 -4.07 18.35 28.38
CA PRO A 760 -3.34 17.16 27.96
C PRO A 760 -3.76 15.90 28.74
N GLU A 761 -4.12 14.84 28.03
CA GLU A 761 -4.57 13.57 28.64
C GLU A 761 -3.67 12.39 28.26
N PHE A 762 -3.69 11.35 29.10
CA PHE A 762 -3.04 10.09 28.74
C PHE A 762 -3.94 9.32 27.76
N PRO A 763 -3.40 8.85 26.62
CA PRO A 763 -4.13 7.91 25.79
C PRO A 763 -4.41 6.60 26.53
N VAL A 764 -5.36 5.80 26.00
CA VAL A 764 -5.70 4.46 26.51
C VAL A 764 -4.47 3.61 26.79
N ILE A 765 -3.42 3.75 25.96
CA ILE A 765 -2.11 3.15 26.20
C ILE A 765 -1.12 4.27 26.55
N SER A 766 -0.89 4.47 27.86
CA SER A 766 -0.13 5.62 28.36
C SER A 766 1.40 5.49 28.14
N ARG A 767 1.92 4.27 27.96
CA ARG A 767 3.36 3.99 27.81
C ARG A 767 3.65 2.96 26.73
N ILE A 768 4.58 3.26 25.82
CA ILE A 768 5.04 2.38 24.75
C ILE A 768 6.57 2.44 24.63
N LYS A 769 7.25 1.28 24.65
CA LYS A 769 8.72 1.19 24.53
C LYS A 769 9.48 2.11 25.49
N ASN A 770 9.04 2.17 26.76
CA ASN A 770 9.57 3.07 27.82
C ASN A 770 9.39 4.57 27.55
N TYR A 771 8.57 4.96 26.57
CA TYR A 771 8.12 6.34 26.41
C TYR A 771 6.71 6.45 26.96
N TYR A 772 6.51 7.38 27.88
CA TYR A 772 5.18 7.86 28.24
C TYR A 772 4.66 8.77 27.13
N HIS A 773 3.36 8.76 26.92
CA HIS A 773 2.69 9.55 25.89
C HIS A 773 1.58 10.41 26.51
N LYS A 774 1.43 11.63 26.01
CA LYS A 774 0.28 12.49 26.27
C LYS A 774 -0.22 13.09 24.98
N ASN A 775 -1.54 13.22 24.90
CA ASN A 775 -2.24 13.72 23.75
C ASN A 775 -2.92 15.06 24.06
N VAL A 776 -2.91 15.94 23.06
CA VAL A 776 -3.63 17.21 23.07
C VAL A 776 -4.39 17.30 21.75
N LEU A 777 -5.66 17.70 21.79
CA LEU A 777 -6.50 17.82 20.60
C LEU A 777 -6.93 19.28 20.42
N LEU A 778 -6.67 19.84 19.26
CA LEU A 778 -7.11 21.18 18.87
C LEU A 778 -8.23 21.08 17.84
N LYS A 779 -9.39 21.68 18.15
CA LYS A 779 -10.57 21.77 17.28
C LYS A 779 -10.67 23.16 16.67
N ILE A 780 -10.64 23.28 15.35
CA ILE A 780 -10.67 24.57 14.65
C ILE A 780 -11.90 24.62 13.73
N GLU A 781 -12.66 25.69 13.78
CA GLU A 781 -13.80 25.91 12.90
C GLU A 781 -13.34 25.90 11.43
N ARG A 782 -14.17 25.35 10.54
CA ARG A 782 -13.81 25.21 9.13
C ARG A 782 -13.53 26.53 8.41
N GLU A 783 -14.24 27.60 8.82
CA GLU A 783 -14.08 28.97 8.34
C GLU A 783 -12.80 29.65 8.83
N GLY A 784 -12.17 29.11 9.87
CA GLY A 784 -10.90 29.61 10.39
C GLY A 784 -9.78 29.54 9.35
N SER A 785 -8.95 30.59 9.32
CA SER A 785 -7.79 30.64 8.43
C SER A 785 -6.77 29.56 8.78
N ILE A 786 -6.64 28.56 7.91
CA ILE A 786 -5.68 27.45 8.05
C ILE A 786 -4.25 28.00 8.10
N SER A 787 -3.95 29.02 7.30
CA SER A 787 -2.58 29.57 7.23
C SER A 787 -2.16 30.26 8.52
N SER A 788 -3.04 31.01 9.17
CA SER A 788 -2.71 31.69 10.43
C SER A 788 -2.57 30.70 11.58
N THR A 789 -3.48 29.73 11.68
CA THR A 789 -3.42 28.69 12.71
C THR A 789 -2.13 27.89 12.64
N ARG A 790 -1.71 27.51 11.42
CA ARG A 790 -0.46 26.79 11.20
C ARG A 790 0.77 27.60 11.64
N LYS A 791 0.85 28.89 11.28
CA LYS A 791 1.94 29.78 11.73
C LYS A 791 2.02 29.83 13.24
N ILE A 792 0.89 30.03 13.92
CA ILE A 792 0.83 30.08 15.38
C ILE A 792 1.31 28.74 15.99
N ILE A 793 0.87 27.60 15.46
CA ILE A 793 1.28 26.29 15.95
C ILE A 793 2.79 26.08 15.75
N THR A 794 3.33 26.44 14.59
CA THR A 794 4.77 26.35 14.31
C THR A 794 5.59 27.25 15.23
N GLU A 795 5.13 28.48 15.49
CA GLU A 795 5.76 29.39 16.46
C GLU A 795 5.77 28.81 17.88
N ILE A 796 4.62 28.32 18.37
CA ILE A 796 4.50 27.68 19.69
C ILE A 796 5.43 26.46 19.78
N LYS A 797 5.44 25.60 18.76
CA LYS A 797 6.32 24.42 18.73
C LYS A 797 7.79 24.83 18.79
N ASN A 798 8.21 25.79 17.97
CA ASN A 798 9.59 26.26 17.93
C ASN A 798 10.02 26.89 19.25
N ASN A 799 9.14 27.70 19.87
CA ASN A 799 9.37 28.28 21.17
C ASN A 799 9.52 27.18 22.23
N PHE A 800 8.60 26.21 22.26
CA PHE A 800 8.66 25.07 23.17
C PHE A 800 9.97 24.27 23.03
N GLU A 801 10.39 23.96 21.80
CA GLU A 801 11.65 23.24 21.53
C GLU A 801 12.91 24.07 21.86
N SER A 802 12.79 25.39 21.96
CA SER A 802 13.89 26.29 22.34
C SER A 802 14.17 26.31 23.84
N PHE A 803 13.17 26.02 24.68
CA PHE A 803 13.36 25.92 26.13
C PHE A 803 14.22 24.70 26.45
N SER A 804 15.37 24.94 27.09
CA SER A 804 16.36 23.90 27.41
C SER A 804 15.79 22.79 28.30
N GLU A 805 14.84 23.13 29.16
CA GLU A 805 14.12 22.19 30.00
C GLU A 805 13.41 21.15 29.12
N TYR A 806 12.46 21.55 28.28
CA TYR A 806 11.60 20.62 27.54
C TYR A 806 12.16 20.08 26.22
N LYS A 807 13.40 20.41 25.87
CA LYS A 807 14.06 19.99 24.62
C LYS A 807 14.09 18.47 24.40
N SER A 808 14.08 17.67 25.45
CA SER A 808 14.05 16.20 25.36
C SER A 808 12.67 15.64 25.01
N VAL A 809 11.59 16.39 25.23
CA VAL A 809 10.20 15.98 24.96
C VAL A 809 9.96 16.04 23.46
N LYS A 810 9.59 14.91 22.87
CA LYS A 810 9.36 14.81 21.42
C LYS A 810 7.90 15.09 21.11
N ILE A 811 7.65 16.10 20.29
CA ILE A 811 6.31 16.46 19.82
C ILE A 811 6.07 15.89 18.41
N THR A 812 4.92 15.27 18.22
CA THR A 812 4.44 14.78 16.94
C THR A 812 3.12 15.47 16.63
N ILE A 813 3.00 16.06 15.43
CA ILE A 813 1.78 16.70 14.97
C ILE A 813 1.13 15.79 13.91
N ASP A 814 -0.18 15.59 14.04
CA ASP A 814 -1.03 14.91 13.07
C ASP A 814 -2.24 15.81 12.73
N VAL A 815 -2.23 16.32 11.50
CA VAL A 815 -3.31 17.17 10.96
C VAL A 815 -4.35 16.28 10.31
N ASP A 816 -5.63 16.47 10.65
CA ASP A 816 -6.75 15.63 10.24
C ASP A 816 -6.51 14.13 10.56
N PRO A 817 -6.42 13.77 11.86
CA PRO A 817 -6.22 12.38 12.30
C PRO A 817 -7.42 11.48 11.95
N MET A 818 -7.13 10.20 11.64
CA MET A 818 -8.08 9.17 11.16
C MET A 818 -8.03 7.86 11.94
#